data_AF-A0A660R8B7-F1
#
_entry.id   AF-A0A660R8B7-F1
#
_cell.length_a   1.000
_cell.length_b   1.000
_cell.length_c   1.000
_cell.angle_alpha   90.00
_cell.angle_beta   90.00
_cell.angle_gamma   90.00
#
_symmetry.space_group_name_H-M   'P 1'
#
loop_
_entity.id
_entity.type
_entity.pdbx_description
1 polymer ?
#
loop_
_entity_poly.entity_id
_entity_poly.type
_entity_poly.pdbx_seq_one_letter_code
_entity_poly.pdbx_strand_id
1 'polypeptide(L)'
;MIRKKPRVITHIFLIFMVSIILFPIVWVVGTSLRRDEAAFSSKLFSSRLTLQHYRDLLKPEKNIPVLVQDLQNLLSFSGRYENTSIEEINGKIVEDIEMFKHYMKESEERFETVLNSYDKIARFLNENWETIKEDVLKHLSDVKESFERDAETLGVSVKDDLYKVVLYERIVGQRFSSKVVKYHLEELSEILGKRISDEKDFYEVLAELKRVYESFYGALKKDLKNLSEVLVKLEKDMEEEESIYQSLEMKILSTIENIKVAYVPEMRSLKTTLENLLKILEEIPKSSSNFEVVVDDSSLMNSLKEISPRIERLKSHLGLFEGMSLEDTLKELLETTENVLQRVEKLSTADKKKPLFSDFIVVYDDISKDLTRLFRDLDEMVIDLSQKLEKLKVLENRRKNLIRKKEEVLKKITMLEKRLRPFENKLSVYRKMLILNEYISLLKSKITSVDKISGFSLKDILKYDLLLKSLRSMSSNSSDSGLSKRSLTILNKVLNKMKWISDYKSFCKSFDRLKKRLPPVFKKTKCLLNDFERYYPFLLKLSSEGVFVSSTSLNELYNVIRAEYVGPISGDLGIVSRKSGDLIDEIPFKPLKKEFKRIDSNLFRINQIWQQKTKHYFLRWVLNSVVVSGLVAIITTFVCALGAYPFSRMRFWGRRYGIMVLLLIQMFPAIMYMVALYGLLSFLGKYIPWLGLDTLGGLIFVYLGNIAFNMYLIKGFYDTIPDSLEEAAMMDGATRFQTFWQIVIPLAKPILAVVVILT
;
A
#
# COMPACT_ATOMS: atom_id res chain seq x y z
N MET A 1 44.36 -31.46 -44.30
CA MET A 1 43.90 -31.87 -42.95
C MET A 1 43.64 -30.63 -42.10
N ILE A 2 42.37 -30.26 -41.89
CA ILE A 2 42.01 -29.14 -41.01
C ILE A 2 42.05 -29.64 -39.56
N ARG A 3 43.07 -29.26 -38.78
CA ARG A 3 43.14 -29.57 -37.34
C ARG A 3 42.03 -28.83 -36.60
N LYS A 4 41.05 -29.57 -36.06
CA LYS A 4 40.04 -29.03 -35.13
C LYS A 4 40.76 -28.56 -33.85
N LYS A 5 40.90 -27.24 -33.64
CA LYS A 5 41.28 -26.68 -32.34
C LYS A 5 40.16 -26.98 -31.33
N PRO A 6 40.44 -27.61 -30.17
CA PRO A 6 39.41 -27.88 -29.17
C PRO A 6 38.95 -26.56 -28.55
N ARG A 7 37.71 -26.15 -28.83
CA ARG A 7 37.09 -24.92 -28.30
C ARG A 7 36.52 -25.13 -26.89
N VAL A 8 37.29 -25.71 -25.98
CA VAL A 8 36.80 -26.10 -24.64
C VAL A 8 36.19 -24.91 -23.90
N ILE A 9 36.85 -23.75 -23.94
CA ILE A 9 36.37 -22.50 -23.32
C ILE A 9 35.01 -22.08 -23.88
N THR A 10 34.83 -22.15 -25.21
CA THR A 10 33.53 -21.82 -25.84
C THR A 10 32.45 -22.79 -25.40
N HIS A 11 32.75 -24.08 -25.26
CA HIS A 11 31.76 -25.06 -24.77
C HIS A 11 31.40 -24.81 -23.30
N ILE A 12 32.37 -24.48 -22.44
CA ILE A 12 32.12 -24.10 -21.04
C ILE A 12 31.23 -22.86 -20.97
N PHE A 13 31.54 -21.83 -21.76
CA PHE A 13 30.73 -20.61 -21.82
C PHE A 13 29.30 -20.90 -22.32
N LEU A 14 29.16 -21.72 -23.36
CA LEU A 14 27.85 -22.12 -23.87
C LEU A 14 27.06 -22.93 -22.83
N ILE A 15 27.68 -23.87 -22.11
CA ILE A 15 27.02 -24.63 -21.03
C ILE A 15 26.56 -23.69 -19.91
N PHE A 16 27.37 -22.70 -19.55
CA PHE A 16 27.01 -21.70 -18.56
C PHE A 16 25.83 -20.83 -19.02
N MET A 17 25.88 -20.32 -20.25
CA MET A 17 24.76 -19.57 -20.84
C MET A 17 23.48 -20.41 -20.92
N VAL A 18 23.57 -21.67 -21.36
CA VAL A 18 22.45 -22.61 -21.39
C VAL A 18 21.87 -22.79 -20.00
N SER A 19 22.70 -22.91 -18.96
CA SER A 19 22.24 -23.03 -17.58
C SER A 19 21.48 -21.77 -17.11
N ILE A 20 21.95 -20.58 -17.47
CA ILE A 20 21.26 -19.31 -17.17
C ILE A 20 19.92 -19.23 -17.91
N ILE A 21 19.91 -19.57 -19.20
CA ILE A 21 18.69 -19.53 -20.04
C ILE A 21 17.65 -20.55 -19.57
N LEU A 22 18.09 -21.74 -19.16
CA LEU A 22 17.19 -22.80 -18.69
C LEU A 22 16.75 -22.62 -17.23
N PHE A 23 17.46 -21.83 -16.43
CA PHE A 23 17.13 -21.64 -15.01
C PHE A 23 15.68 -21.18 -14.77
N PRO A 24 15.14 -20.15 -15.47
CA PRO A 24 13.74 -19.76 -15.34
C PRO A 24 12.77 -20.91 -15.65
N ILE A 25 13.08 -21.73 -16.65
CA ILE A 25 12.24 -22.88 -17.03
C ILE A 25 12.26 -23.94 -15.93
N VAL A 26 13.44 -24.32 -15.45
CA VAL A 26 13.60 -25.28 -14.36
C VAL A 26 12.91 -24.79 -13.09
N TRP A 27 13.00 -23.49 -12.80
CA TRP A 27 12.34 -22.88 -11.66
C TRP A 27 10.81 -22.89 -11.82
N VAL A 28 10.27 -22.46 -12.96
CA VAL A 28 8.82 -22.48 -13.23
C VAL A 28 8.27 -23.91 -13.16
N VAL A 29 8.91 -24.87 -13.82
CA VAL A 29 8.51 -26.28 -13.76
C VAL A 29 8.63 -26.81 -12.33
N GLY A 30 9.72 -26.50 -11.63
CA GLY A 30 9.91 -26.86 -10.23
C GLY A 30 8.82 -26.28 -9.33
N THR A 31 8.39 -25.04 -9.57
CA THR A 31 7.33 -24.39 -8.81
C THR A 31 5.95 -25.00 -9.05
N SER A 32 5.65 -25.40 -10.28
CA SER A 32 4.39 -26.06 -10.63
C SER A 32 4.18 -27.42 -9.96
N LEU A 33 5.27 -28.06 -9.53
CA LEU A 33 5.25 -29.36 -8.84
C LEU A 33 5.13 -29.22 -7.33
N ARG A 34 5.09 -28.01 -6.77
CA ARG A 34 5.05 -27.80 -5.33
C ARG A 34 3.64 -27.96 -4.80
N ARG A 35 3.51 -28.42 -3.55
CA ARG A 35 2.21 -28.51 -2.84
C ARG A 35 1.72 -27.19 -2.25
N ASP A 36 2.58 -26.19 -2.12
CA ASP A 36 2.25 -24.95 -1.45
C ASP A 36 1.73 -23.86 -2.39
N GLU A 37 0.65 -23.21 -2.00
CA GLU A 37 -0.02 -22.15 -2.77
C GLU A 37 0.66 -20.78 -2.66
N ALA A 38 1.85 -20.70 -2.06
CA ALA A 38 2.57 -19.45 -1.90
C ALA A 38 3.20 -18.99 -3.21
N ALA A 39 2.86 -17.78 -3.65
CA ALA A 39 3.40 -17.14 -4.86
C ALA A 39 4.94 -17.10 -4.88
N PHE A 40 5.59 -17.06 -3.72
CA PHE A 40 7.04 -17.09 -3.57
C PHE A 40 7.48 -18.17 -2.60
N SER A 41 8.51 -18.92 -2.97
CA SER A 41 9.18 -19.85 -2.06
C SER A 41 10.36 -19.20 -1.38
N SER A 42 10.63 -19.60 -0.14
CA SER A 42 11.94 -19.38 0.49
C SER A 42 13.03 -20.32 -0.06
N LYS A 43 12.67 -21.30 -0.90
CA LYS A 43 13.60 -22.31 -1.45
C LYS A 43 13.49 -22.44 -2.97
N LEU A 44 14.64 -22.63 -3.63
CA LEU A 44 14.68 -22.87 -5.08
C LEU A 44 14.01 -24.19 -5.47
N PHE A 45 14.19 -25.25 -4.68
CA PHE A 45 13.58 -26.56 -4.89
C PHE A 45 12.81 -26.99 -3.65
N SER A 46 11.54 -27.35 -3.83
CA SER A 46 10.70 -27.82 -2.74
C SER A 46 10.93 -29.30 -2.48
N SER A 47 11.01 -29.67 -1.20
CA SER A 47 10.96 -31.07 -0.75
C SER A 47 9.54 -31.66 -0.80
N ARG A 48 8.53 -30.84 -1.11
CA ARG A 48 7.10 -31.15 -1.08
C ARG A 48 6.52 -31.18 -2.50
N LEU A 49 6.77 -32.27 -3.21
CA LEU A 49 6.34 -32.44 -4.61
C LEU A 49 4.94 -33.06 -4.74
N THR A 50 4.20 -32.67 -5.77
CA THR A 50 2.88 -33.19 -6.16
C THR A 50 2.66 -33.07 -7.67
N LEU A 51 1.92 -34.01 -8.23
CA LEU A 51 1.40 -33.96 -9.60
C LEU A 51 -0.09 -33.61 -9.65
N GLN A 52 -0.70 -33.34 -8.49
CA GLN A 52 -2.14 -33.09 -8.42
C GLN A 52 -2.55 -31.85 -9.23
N HIS A 53 -1.74 -30.79 -9.24
CA HIS A 53 -2.03 -29.59 -10.05
C HIS A 53 -2.18 -29.91 -11.53
N TYR A 54 -1.29 -30.76 -12.08
CA TYR A 54 -1.38 -31.21 -13.47
C TYR A 54 -2.59 -32.11 -13.71
N ARG A 55 -2.89 -33.01 -12.76
CA ARG A 55 -4.09 -33.84 -12.84
C ARG A 55 -5.34 -32.98 -12.87
N ASP A 56 -5.45 -31.99 -11.98
CA ASP A 56 -6.59 -31.07 -11.90
C ASP A 56 -6.72 -30.20 -13.16
N LEU A 57 -5.59 -29.84 -13.78
CA LEU A 57 -5.54 -29.00 -14.97
C LEU A 57 -5.94 -29.76 -16.25
N LEU A 58 -5.52 -31.04 -16.37
CA LEU A 58 -5.83 -31.90 -17.52
C LEU A 58 -7.18 -32.61 -17.39
N LYS A 59 -7.51 -33.09 -16.19
CA LYS A 59 -8.76 -33.79 -15.88
C LYS A 59 -9.25 -33.37 -14.49
N PRO A 60 -9.95 -32.23 -14.38
CA PRO A 60 -10.45 -31.72 -13.11
C PRO A 60 -11.26 -32.78 -12.37
N GLU A 61 -10.84 -33.12 -11.16
CA GLU A 61 -11.54 -34.05 -10.27
C GLU A 61 -12.82 -33.38 -9.72
N LYS A 62 -13.96 -34.08 -9.72
CA LYS A 62 -15.20 -33.59 -9.11
C LYS A 62 -15.07 -33.67 -7.59
N ASN A 63 -14.56 -32.62 -6.98
CA ASN A 63 -14.42 -32.58 -5.52
C ASN A 63 -15.77 -32.28 -4.83
N ILE A 64 -15.82 -32.36 -3.49
CA ILE A 64 -17.08 -32.28 -2.73
C ILE A 64 -17.93 -31.02 -3.07
N PRO A 65 -17.37 -29.79 -3.11
CA PRO A 65 -18.13 -28.60 -3.51
C PRO A 65 -18.72 -28.70 -4.92
N VAL A 66 -17.97 -29.28 -5.87
CA VAL A 66 -18.43 -29.48 -7.24
C VAL A 66 -19.52 -30.55 -7.30
N LEU A 67 -19.41 -31.62 -6.52
CA LEU A 67 -20.45 -32.65 -6.41
C LEU A 67 -21.75 -32.08 -5.85
N VAL A 68 -21.70 -31.26 -4.79
CA VAL A 68 -22.90 -30.60 -4.26
C VAL A 68 -23.58 -29.74 -5.34
N GLN A 69 -22.79 -28.95 -6.07
CA GLN A 69 -23.32 -28.09 -7.13
C GLN A 69 -23.86 -28.90 -8.32
N ASP A 70 -23.17 -29.98 -8.72
CA ASP A 70 -23.63 -30.86 -9.80
C ASP A 70 -24.91 -31.59 -9.40
N LEU A 71 -25.06 -32.05 -8.15
CA LEU A 71 -26.28 -32.65 -7.61
C LEU A 71 -27.45 -31.66 -7.61
N GLN A 72 -27.22 -30.39 -7.24
CA GLN A 72 -28.24 -29.34 -7.33
C GLN A 72 -28.71 -29.16 -8.78
N ASN A 73 -27.77 -29.03 -9.72
CA ASN A 73 -28.09 -28.84 -11.14
C ASN A 73 -28.80 -30.05 -11.77
N LEU A 74 -28.44 -31.27 -11.35
CA LEU A 74 -29.09 -32.51 -11.81
C LEU A 74 -30.55 -32.56 -11.35
N LEU A 75 -30.86 -32.14 -10.11
CA LEU A 75 -32.23 -32.08 -9.62
C LEU A 75 -33.07 -31.03 -10.33
N SER A 76 -32.52 -29.85 -10.61
CA SER A 76 -33.24 -28.74 -11.23
C SER A 76 -33.24 -28.76 -12.76
N PHE A 77 -32.69 -29.81 -13.39
CA PHE A 77 -32.52 -29.90 -14.85
C PHE A 77 -31.86 -28.64 -15.45
N SER A 78 -30.92 -28.03 -14.74
CA SER A 78 -30.37 -26.71 -15.12
C SER A 78 -28.95 -26.79 -15.69
N GLY A 79 -28.61 -25.84 -16.56
CA GLY A 79 -27.27 -25.72 -17.13
C GLY A 79 -27.01 -26.80 -18.18
N ARG A 80 -26.05 -27.70 -17.93
CA ARG A 80 -25.66 -28.72 -18.95
C ARG A 80 -26.65 -29.89 -19.06
N TYR A 81 -27.70 -29.91 -18.24
CA TYR A 81 -28.61 -31.05 -18.12
C TYR A 81 -30.03 -30.79 -18.61
N GLU A 82 -30.31 -29.59 -19.15
CA GLU A 82 -31.64 -29.17 -19.61
C GLU A 82 -32.28 -30.15 -20.61
N ASN A 83 -31.47 -30.80 -21.45
CA ASN A 83 -31.93 -31.73 -22.49
C ASN A 83 -31.61 -33.21 -22.18
N THR A 84 -31.38 -33.59 -20.93
CA THR A 84 -30.99 -34.97 -20.54
C THR A 84 -32.20 -35.79 -20.08
N SER A 85 -32.23 -37.10 -20.36
CA SER A 85 -33.32 -37.98 -19.91
C SER A 85 -33.30 -38.19 -18.38
N ILE A 86 -34.47 -38.51 -17.79
CA ILE A 86 -34.62 -38.73 -16.34
C ILE A 86 -33.77 -39.93 -15.89
N GLU A 87 -33.72 -40.99 -16.69
CA GLU A 87 -32.95 -42.21 -16.41
C GLU A 87 -31.44 -41.91 -16.35
N GLU A 88 -30.95 -41.11 -17.29
CA GLU A 88 -29.54 -40.67 -17.31
C GLU A 88 -29.22 -39.73 -16.14
N ILE A 89 -30.13 -38.83 -15.78
CA ILE A 89 -29.97 -37.95 -14.61
C ILE A 89 -29.93 -38.77 -13.32
N ASN A 90 -30.84 -39.73 -13.16
CA ASN A 90 -30.88 -40.62 -12.01
C ASN A 90 -29.57 -41.42 -11.89
N GLY A 91 -29.07 -41.97 -13.00
CA GLY A 91 -27.77 -42.64 -13.04
C GLY A 91 -26.62 -41.73 -12.58
N LYS A 92 -26.57 -40.48 -13.08
CA LYS A 92 -25.55 -39.50 -12.68
C LYS A 92 -25.65 -39.08 -11.22
N ILE A 93 -26.86 -38.96 -10.65
CA ILE A 93 -27.04 -38.65 -9.22
C ILE A 93 -26.48 -39.79 -8.37
N VAL A 94 -26.77 -41.05 -8.72
CA VAL A 94 -26.23 -42.22 -8.01
C VAL A 94 -24.70 -42.24 -8.05
N GLU A 95 -24.12 -42.01 -9.24
CA GLU A 95 -22.66 -41.92 -9.40
C GLU A 95 -22.04 -40.81 -8.54
N ASP A 96 -22.63 -39.61 -8.55
CA ASP A 96 -22.12 -38.47 -7.79
C ASP A 96 -22.28 -38.66 -6.27
N ILE A 97 -23.34 -39.34 -5.81
CA ILE A 97 -23.52 -39.72 -4.40
C ILE A 97 -22.44 -40.74 -3.96
N GLU A 98 -22.21 -41.80 -4.74
CA GLU A 98 -21.19 -42.81 -4.41
C GLU A 98 -19.78 -42.22 -4.40
N MET A 99 -19.48 -41.32 -5.35
CA MET A 99 -18.22 -40.58 -5.38
C MET A 99 -18.08 -39.69 -4.13
N PHE A 100 -19.15 -39.01 -3.72
CA PHE A 100 -19.16 -38.21 -2.49
C PHE A 100 -18.86 -39.10 -1.26
N LYS A 101 -19.56 -40.23 -1.11
CA LYS A 101 -19.32 -41.17 0.00
C LYS A 101 -17.88 -41.68 0.03
N HIS A 102 -17.29 -41.97 -1.14
CA HIS A 102 -15.90 -42.36 -1.24
C HIS A 102 -14.96 -41.26 -0.72
N TYR A 103 -15.18 -40.00 -1.11
CA TYR A 103 -14.39 -38.87 -0.61
C TYR A 103 -14.54 -38.62 0.89
N MET A 104 -15.73 -38.84 1.44
CA MET A 104 -15.96 -38.78 2.89
C MET A 104 -15.11 -39.82 3.60
N LYS A 105 -15.18 -41.08 3.14
CA LYS A 105 -14.39 -42.18 3.71
C LYS A 105 -12.88 -41.92 3.58
N GLU A 106 -12.42 -41.49 2.40
CA GLU A 106 -11.01 -41.13 2.18
C GLU A 106 -10.56 -40.02 3.13
N SER A 107 -11.40 -39.01 3.35
CA SER A 107 -11.09 -37.88 4.23
C SER A 107 -10.99 -38.30 5.71
N GLU A 108 -11.90 -39.16 6.17
CA GLU A 108 -11.91 -39.71 7.53
C GLU A 108 -10.65 -40.55 7.79
N GLU A 109 -10.36 -41.55 6.94
CA GLU A 109 -9.19 -42.44 7.07
C GLU A 109 -7.85 -41.68 7.04
N ARG A 110 -7.75 -40.68 6.16
CA ARG A 110 -6.57 -39.81 6.09
C ARG A 110 -6.42 -38.95 7.32
N PHE A 111 -7.52 -38.43 7.86
CA PHE A 111 -7.47 -37.63 9.05
C PHE A 111 -7.10 -38.45 10.29
N GLU A 112 -7.58 -39.69 10.40
CA GLU A 112 -7.13 -40.64 11.44
C GLU A 112 -5.63 -40.91 11.34
N THR A 113 -5.11 -41.09 10.13
CA THR A 113 -3.66 -41.23 9.90
C THR A 113 -2.89 -39.99 10.39
N VAL A 114 -3.43 -38.79 10.13
CA VAL A 114 -2.88 -37.51 10.57
C VAL A 114 -2.87 -37.39 12.09
N LEU A 115 -3.96 -37.78 12.76
CA LEU A 115 -4.06 -37.82 14.23
C LEU A 115 -3.02 -38.77 14.83
N ASN A 116 -2.90 -39.98 14.27
CA ASN A 116 -1.91 -40.97 14.72
C ASN A 116 -0.47 -40.46 14.57
N SER A 117 -0.14 -39.79 13.46
CA SER A 117 1.18 -39.17 13.28
C SER A 117 1.43 -38.02 14.26
N TYR A 118 0.41 -37.19 14.54
CA TYR A 118 0.51 -36.12 15.54
C TYR A 118 0.80 -36.67 16.93
N ASP A 119 0.08 -37.70 17.36
CA ASP A 119 0.27 -38.33 18.67
C ASP A 119 1.63 -39.06 18.77
N LYS A 120 2.15 -39.60 17.67
CA LYS A 120 3.52 -40.15 17.60
C LYS A 120 4.59 -39.07 17.77
N ILE A 121 4.43 -37.92 17.10
CA ILE A 121 5.36 -36.79 17.24
C ILE A 121 5.36 -36.27 18.68
N ALA A 122 4.17 -36.06 19.25
CA ALA A 122 4.03 -35.58 20.61
C ALA A 122 4.66 -36.53 21.63
N ARG A 123 4.41 -37.86 21.50
CA ARG A 123 5.04 -38.87 22.35
C ARG A 123 6.56 -38.89 22.22
N PHE A 124 7.08 -38.95 21.00
CA PHE A 124 8.53 -38.96 20.77
C PHE A 124 9.22 -37.74 21.37
N LEU A 125 8.69 -36.54 21.17
CA LEU A 125 9.28 -35.32 21.74
C LEU A 125 9.20 -35.30 23.26
N ASN A 126 8.12 -35.85 23.83
CA ASN A 126 7.98 -35.96 25.27
C ASN A 126 8.84 -37.09 25.88
N GLU A 127 9.21 -38.12 25.12
CA GLU A 127 10.15 -39.16 25.55
C GLU A 127 11.61 -38.66 25.47
N ASN A 128 11.92 -37.80 24.49
CA ASN A 128 13.25 -37.24 24.26
C ASN A 128 13.42 -35.83 24.86
N TRP A 129 12.60 -35.47 25.85
CA TRP A 129 12.56 -34.12 26.41
C TRP A 129 13.87 -33.74 27.12
N GLU A 130 14.56 -34.70 27.74
CA GLU A 130 15.83 -34.49 28.44
C GLU A 130 16.92 -34.04 27.47
N THR A 131 17.07 -34.74 26.34
CA THR A 131 18.03 -34.38 25.29
C THR A 131 17.74 -32.98 24.73
N ILE A 132 16.46 -32.64 24.51
CA ILE A 132 16.08 -31.28 24.05
C ILE A 132 16.46 -30.23 25.10
N LYS A 133 16.20 -30.51 26.38
CA LYS A 133 16.54 -29.60 27.49
C LYS A 133 18.06 -29.38 27.56
N GLU A 134 18.85 -30.45 27.52
CA GLU A 134 20.31 -30.38 27.55
C GLU A 134 20.88 -29.58 26.38
N ASP A 135 20.38 -29.83 25.16
CA ASP A 135 20.78 -29.08 23.97
C ASP A 135 20.45 -27.59 24.10
N VAL A 136 19.26 -27.24 24.61
CA VAL A 136 18.87 -25.84 24.83
C VAL A 136 19.74 -25.19 25.91
N LEU A 137 19.98 -25.87 27.03
CA LEU A 137 20.84 -25.38 28.11
C LEU A 137 22.26 -25.12 27.60
N LYS A 138 22.82 -26.04 26.81
CA LYS A 138 24.13 -25.87 26.18
C LYS A 138 24.18 -24.64 25.28
N HIS A 139 23.21 -24.47 24.39
CA HIS A 139 23.14 -23.31 23.50
C HIS A 139 23.00 -21.99 24.26
N LEU A 140 22.27 -21.98 25.39
CA LEU A 140 22.13 -20.79 26.24
C LEU A 140 23.42 -20.46 26.98
N SER A 141 24.12 -21.48 27.49
CA SER A 141 25.43 -21.31 28.10
C SER A 141 26.44 -20.74 27.11
N ASP A 142 26.46 -21.24 25.86
CA ASP A 142 27.32 -20.70 24.79
C ASP A 142 27.08 -19.20 24.53
N VAL A 143 25.80 -18.77 24.51
CA VAL A 143 25.44 -17.35 24.33
C VAL A 143 25.84 -16.54 25.55
N LYS A 144 25.57 -17.05 26.76
CA LYS A 144 25.88 -16.40 28.03
C LYS A 144 27.39 -16.17 28.18
N GLU A 145 28.22 -17.20 27.95
CA GLU A 145 29.68 -17.08 27.98
C GLU A 145 30.21 -16.08 26.97
N SER A 146 29.58 -16.00 25.78
CA SER A 146 29.96 -15.00 24.77
C SER A 146 29.66 -13.57 25.25
N PHE A 147 28.54 -13.37 25.95
CA PHE A 147 28.17 -12.06 26.49
C PHE A 147 29.05 -11.68 27.69
N GLU A 148 29.42 -12.66 28.54
CA GLU A 148 30.37 -12.46 29.64
C GLU A 148 31.74 -12.01 29.10
N ARG A 149 32.25 -12.61 28.01
CA ARG A 149 33.48 -12.14 27.34
C ARG A 149 33.37 -10.73 26.76
N ASP A 150 32.22 -10.37 26.18
CA ASP A 150 32.00 -9.00 25.70
C ASP A 150 32.01 -8.00 26.86
N ALA A 151 31.42 -8.37 28.01
CA ALA A 151 31.44 -7.55 29.23
C ALA A 151 32.86 -7.39 29.80
N GLU A 152 33.65 -8.47 29.87
CA GLU A 152 35.06 -8.43 30.26
C GLU A 152 35.89 -7.51 29.35
N THR A 153 35.60 -7.53 28.04
CA THR A 153 36.31 -6.69 27.05
C THR A 153 36.04 -5.20 27.25
N LEU A 154 34.86 -4.81 27.77
CA LEU A 154 34.58 -3.42 28.10
C LEU A 154 35.39 -2.91 29.30
N GLY A 155 35.84 -3.81 30.19
CA GLY A 155 36.75 -3.49 31.29
C GLY A 155 36.18 -2.50 32.33
N VAL A 156 34.86 -2.39 32.42
CA VAL A 156 34.16 -1.44 33.30
C VAL A 156 33.88 -2.08 34.66
N SER A 157 34.23 -1.39 35.74
CA SER A 157 33.91 -1.82 37.11
C SER A 157 32.52 -1.34 37.53
N VAL A 158 31.78 -2.21 38.23
CA VAL A 158 30.49 -1.87 38.86
C VAL A 158 30.65 -0.79 39.95
N LYS A 159 31.87 -0.65 40.51
CA LYS A 159 32.21 0.34 41.55
C LYS A 159 32.52 1.73 40.99
N ASP A 160 32.71 1.86 39.68
CA ASP A 160 32.97 3.17 39.06
C ASP A 160 31.77 4.10 39.25
N ASP A 161 32.03 5.36 39.60
CA ASP A 161 30.97 6.37 39.78
C ASP A 161 30.14 6.57 38.51
N LEU A 162 30.75 6.46 37.32
CA LEU A 162 30.02 6.53 36.05
C LEU A 162 29.09 5.32 35.83
N TYR A 163 29.42 4.14 36.34
CA TYR A 163 28.50 3.00 36.32
C TYR A 163 27.32 3.24 37.26
N LYS A 164 27.59 3.76 38.47
CA LYS A 164 26.55 4.15 39.44
C LYS A 164 25.57 5.18 38.86
N VAL A 165 26.07 6.17 38.10
CA VAL A 165 25.23 7.15 37.38
C VAL A 165 24.27 6.46 36.41
N VAL A 166 24.78 5.58 35.54
CA VAL A 166 23.94 4.89 34.54
C VAL A 166 22.97 3.91 35.18
N LEU A 167 23.40 3.23 36.25
CA LEU A 167 22.56 2.32 37.02
C LEU A 167 21.39 3.08 37.67
N TYR A 168 21.66 4.25 38.26
CA TYR A 168 20.60 5.14 38.79
C TYR A 168 19.59 5.53 37.71
N GLU A 169 20.06 5.97 36.51
CA GLU A 169 19.17 6.32 35.39
C GLU A 169 18.24 5.16 34.99
N ARG A 170 18.71 3.91 35.12
CA ARG A 170 17.94 2.72 34.77
C ARG A 170 16.89 2.33 35.81
N ILE A 171 17.22 2.47 37.11
CA ILE A 171 16.39 1.96 38.20
C ILE A 171 15.51 3.03 38.87
N VAL A 172 15.78 4.32 38.63
CA VAL A 172 14.98 5.40 39.23
C VAL A 172 13.51 5.28 38.83
N GLY A 173 12.62 5.34 39.82
CA GLY A 173 11.17 5.15 39.64
C GLY A 173 10.70 3.70 39.51
N GLN A 174 11.60 2.72 39.53
CA GLN A 174 11.24 1.31 39.59
C GLN A 174 10.89 0.88 41.02
N ARG A 175 9.95 -0.06 41.15
CA ARG A 175 9.67 -0.75 42.42
C ARG A 175 10.70 -1.87 42.64
N PHE A 176 11.00 -2.19 43.89
CA PHE A 176 11.88 -3.30 44.25
C PHE A 176 11.46 -4.64 43.62
N SER A 177 10.15 -4.87 43.52
CA SER A 177 9.58 -6.08 42.91
C SER A 177 9.70 -6.16 41.38
N SER A 178 10.14 -5.08 40.72
CA SER A 178 10.26 -5.00 39.26
C SER A 178 11.34 -5.95 38.71
N LYS A 179 11.17 -6.39 37.46
CA LYS A 179 12.15 -7.25 36.79
C LYS A 179 13.49 -6.55 36.58
N VAL A 180 13.46 -5.25 36.26
CA VAL A 180 14.65 -4.43 36.03
C VAL A 180 15.53 -4.40 37.28
N VAL A 181 14.94 -4.14 38.45
CA VAL A 181 15.68 -4.15 39.72
C VAL A 181 16.22 -5.55 40.03
N LYS A 182 15.41 -6.60 39.82
CA LYS A 182 15.84 -7.99 40.02
C LYS A 182 17.05 -8.38 39.18
N TYR A 183 17.18 -7.86 37.96
CA TYR A 183 18.33 -8.14 37.10
C TYR A 183 19.62 -7.52 37.62
N HIS A 184 19.53 -6.44 38.41
CA HIS A 184 20.67 -5.70 38.94
C HIS A 184 20.94 -5.92 40.45
N LEU A 185 20.30 -6.93 41.09
CA LEU A 185 20.45 -7.14 42.53
C LEU A 185 21.88 -7.52 42.95
N GLU A 186 22.62 -8.23 42.09
CA GLU A 186 24.03 -8.58 42.34
C GLU A 186 24.86 -7.28 42.36
N GLU A 187 24.73 -6.43 41.34
CA GLU A 187 25.45 -5.16 41.25
C GLU A 187 25.06 -4.19 42.38
N LEU A 188 23.77 -4.07 42.70
CA LEU A 188 23.29 -3.20 43.76
C LEU A 188 23.79 -3.68 45.14
N SER A 189 23.85 -4.99 45.38
CA SER A 189 24.38 -5.55 46.63
C SER A 189 25.89 -5.32 46.77
N GLU A 190 26.64 -5.37 45.65
CA GLU A 190 28.06 -5.08 45.64
C GLU A 190 28.34 -3.59 45.94
N ILE A 191 27.51 -2.68 45.41
CA ILE A 191 27.61 -1.24 45.66
C ILE A 191 27.33 -0.92 47.14
N LEU A 192 26.30 -1.53 47.72
CA LEU A 192 25.92 -1.32 49.12
C LEU A 192 26.87 -2.03 50.11
N GLY A 193 27.61 -3.04 49.66
CA GLY A 193 28.43 -3.90 50.53
C GLY A 193 27.64 -4.87 51.43
N LYS A 194 26.31 -4.96 51.25
CA LYS A 194 25.45 -5.97 51.90
C LYS A 194 24.41 -6.51 50.91
N ARG A 195 23.91 -7.72 51.16
CA ARG A 195 22.88 -8.36 50.33
C ARG A 195 21.54 -7.63 50.48
N ILE A 196 21.02 -7.10 49.38
CA ILE A 196 19.72 -6.42 49.36
C ILE A 196 18.60 -7.46 49.44
N SER A 197 17.83 -7.42 50.52
CA SER A 197 16.81 -8.44 50.81
C SER A 197 15.39 -7.88 50.86
N ASP A 198 15.24 -6.57 51.10
CA ASP A 198 13.96 -5.89 51.25
C ASP A 198 13.90 -4.53 50.52
N GLU A 199 12.73 -3.87 50.58
CA GLU A 199 12.56 -2.54 49.99
C GLU A 199 13.41 -1.46 50.67
N LYS A 200 13.70 -1.62 51.97
CA LYS A 200 14.46 -0.63 52.73
C LYS A 200 15.91 -0.58 52.25
N ASP A 201 16.54 -1.73 52.08
CA ASP A 201 17.88 -1.87 51.50
C ASP A 201 17.93 -1.28 50.09
N PHE A 202 16.88 -1.48 49.28
CA PHE A 202 16.81 -0.94 47.92
C PHE A 202 16.77 0.60 47.91
N TYR A 203 15.94 1.22 48.75
CA TYR A 203 15.88 2.68 48.84
C TYR A 203 17.15 3.28 49.45
N GLU A 204 17.86 2.56 50.31
CA GLU A 204 19.16 2.95 50.84
C GLU A 204 20.21 3.05 49.72
N VAL A 205 20.32 2.03 48.86
CA VAL A 205 21.21 2.09 47.68
C VAL A 205 20.76 3.16 46.70
N LEU A 206 19.45 3.30 46.48
CA LEU A 206 18.94 4.31 45.57
C LEU A 206 19.32 5.72 46.04
N ALA A 207 19.37 5.97 47.35
CA ALA A 207 19.83 7.23 47.92
C ALA A 207 21.33 7.46 47.70
N GLU A 208 22.17 6.43 47.87
CA GLU A 208 23.60 6.51 47.55
C GLU A 208 23.83 6.79 46.06
N LEU A 209 23.17 6.03 45.19
CA LEU A 209 23.22 6.21 43.74
C LEU A 209 22.73 7.59 43.31
N LYS A 210 21.69 8.11 43.96
CA LYS A 210 21.20 9.47 43.73
C LYS A 210 22.24 10.53 44.07
N ARG A 211 22.96 10.38 45.19
CA ARG A 211 24.03 11.33 45.57
C ARG A 211 25.14 11.37 44.51
N VAL A 212 25.56 10.20 44.01
CA VAL A 212 26.55 10.09 42.93
C VAL A 212 25.99 10.67 41.63
N TYR A 213 24.73 10.37 41.29
CA TYR A 213 24.08 10.95 40.12
C TYR A 213 24.05 12.49 40.17
N GLU A 214 23.66 13.07 41.31
CA GLU A 214 23.57 14.51 41.50
C GLU A 214 24.93 15.20 41.46
N SER A 215 26.01 14.56 41.96
CA SER A 215 27.36 15.14 41.94
C SER A 215 27.98 15.19 40.54
N PHE A 216 27.62 14.26 39.64
CA PHE A 216 28.25 14.15 38.33
C PHE A 216 27.41 14.69 37.16
N TYR A 217 26.08 14.57 37.20
CA TYR A 217 25.25 14.69 36.00
C TYR A 217 23.84 15.25 36.25
N GLY A 218 23.26 14.99 37.43
CA GLY A 218 21.87 15.33 37.74
C GLY A 218 21.54 16.82 37.78
N ALA A 219 22.43 17.66 38.31
CA ALA A 219 22.21 19.10 38.35
C ALA A 219 22.13 19.71 36.94
N LEU A 220 23.07 19.38 36.06
CA LEU A 220 23.09 19.85 34.67
C LEU A 220 21.88 19.37 33.88
N LYS A 221 21.46 18.11 34.05
CA LYS A 221 20.28 17.56 33.36
C LYS A 221 18.98 18.20 33.86
N LYS A 222 18.89 18.51 35.16
CA LYS A 222 17.74 19.21 35.76
C LYS A 222 17.62 20.63 35.22
N ASP A 223 18.74 21.35 35.13
CA ASP A 223 18.77 22.71 34.56
C ASP A 223 18.39 22.70 33.08
N LEU A 224 18.91 21.73 32.30
CA LEU A 224 18.52 21.54 30.91
C LEU A 224 17.03 21.25 30.77
N LYS A 225 16.48 20.37 31.62
CA LYS A 225 15.05 20.04 31.63
C LYS A 225 14.20 21.28 31.91
N ASN A 226 14.53 22.03 32.97
CA ASN A 226 13.80 23.24 33.34
C ASN A 226 13.82 24.27 32.20
N LEU A 227 14.98 24.49 31.55
CA LEU A 227 15.08 25.39 30.41
C LEU A 227 14.31 24.89 29.19
N SER A 228 14.28 23.57 28.95
CA SER A 228 13.50 22.99 27.86
C SER A 228 11.99 23.12 28.09
N GLU A 229 11.51 22.99 29.34
CA GLU A 229 10.11 23.24 29.69
C GLU A 229 9.74 24.71 29.50
N VAL A 230 10.63 25.64 29.87
CA VAL A 230 10.46 27.07 29.59
C VAL A 230 10.42 27.35 28.09
N LEU A 231 11.27 26.69 27.29
CA LEU A 231 11.26 26.82 25.83
C LEU A 231 9.93 26.35 25.23
N VAL A 232 9.44 25.18 25.63
CA VAL A 232 8.14 24.65 25.16
C VAL A 232 7.01 25.61 25.50
N LYS A 233 7.01 26.17 26.71
CA LYS A 233 6.01 27.16 27.11
C LYS A 233 6.09 28.44 26.25
N LEU A 234 7.30 28.96 26.01
CA LEU A 234 7.50 30.13 25.15
C LEU A 234 7.07 29.87 23.70
N GLU A 235 7.32 28.67 23.16
CA GLU A 235 6.89 28.30 21.81
C GLU A 235 5.38 28.23 21.71
N LYS A 236 4.70 27.67 22.72
CA LYS A 236 3.25 27.66 22.80
C LYS A 236 2.68 29.09 22.88
N ASP A 237 3.23 29.93 23.76
CA ASP A 237 2.80 31.33 23.89
C ASP A 237 3.00 32.09 22.54
N MET A 238 4.05 31.78 21.78
CA MET A 238 4.28 32.34 20.45
C MET A 238 3.29 31.84 19.40
N GLU A 239 2.93 30.55 19.40
CA GLU A 239 1.92 29.99 18.49
C GLU A 239 0.53 30.60 18.73
N GLU A 240 0.15 30.77 20.00
CA GLU A 240 -1.10 31.43 20.37
C GLU A 240 -1.14 32.88 19.88
N GLU A 241 -0.07 33.65 20.12
CA GLU A 241 0.02 35.06 19.69
C GLU A 241 0.06 35.20 18.16
N GLU A 242 0.75 34.29 17.45
CA GLU A 242 0.81 34.28 15.97
C GLU A 242 -0.54 33.95 15.34
N SER A 243 -1.30 33.02 15.92
CA SER A 243 -2.67 32.71 15.48
C SER A 243 -3.59 33.92 15.60
N ILE A 244 -3.49 34.67 16.71
CA ILE A 244 -4.24 35.91 16.92
C ILE A 244 -3.82 36.98 15.90
N TYR A 245 -2.51 37.13 15.67
CA TYR A 245 -1.95 38.06 14.69
C TYR A 245 -2.50 37.78 13.28
N GLN A 246 -2.39 36.55 12.78
CA GLN A 246 -2.85 36.16 11.44
C GLN A 246 -4.37 36.31 11.29
N SER A 247 -5.14 35.97 12.31
CA SER A 247 -6.60 36.18 12.32
C SER A 247 -6.97 37.66 12.20
N LEU A 248 -6.26 38.53 12.93
CA LEU A 248 -6.48 39.97 12.88
C LEU A 248 -6.04 40.57 11.55
N GLU A 249 -4.89 40.15 11.01
CA GLU A 249 -4.37 40.54 9.71
C GLU A 249 -5.34 40.17 8.58
N MET A 250 -5.85 38.94 8.56
CA MET A 250 -6.86 38.52 7.59
C MET A 250 -8.14 39.36 7.67
N LYS A 251 -8.59 39.71 8.88
CA LYS A 251 -9.78 40.57 9.07
C LYS A 251 -9.53 41.99 8.56
N ILE A 252 -8.33 42.53 8.73
CA ILE A 252 -7.96 43.85 8.20
C ILE A 252 -7.94 43.81 6.68
N LEU A 253 -7.26 42.82 6.09
CA LEU A 253 -7.17 42.65 4.64
C LEU A 253 -8.54 42.45 3.99
N SER A 254 -9.42 41.63 4.59
CA SER A 254 -10.77 41.42 4.08
C SER A 254 -11.63 42.68 4.18
N THR A 255 -11.48 43.48 5.24
CA THR A 255 -12.20 44.75 5.39
C THR A 255 -11.74 45.75 4.32
N ILE A 256 -10.43 45.87 4.07
CA ILE A 256 -9.88 46.73 3.02
C ILE A 256 -10.38 46.28 1.63
N GLU A 257 -10.36 44.98 1.34
CA GLU A 257 -10.82 44.45 0.06
C GLU A 257 -12.34 44.65 -0.13
N ASN A 258 -13.13 44.50 0.94
CA ASN A 258 -14.57 44.78 0.90
C ASN A 258 -14.85 46.25 0.59
N ILE A 259 -14.13 47.19 1.22
CA ILE A 259 -14.26 48.63 0.91
C ILE A 259 -13.90 48.87 -0.57
N LYS A 260 -12.82 48.25 -1.04
CA LYS A 260 -12.35 48.39 -2.42
C LYS A 260 -13.34 47.85 -3.45
N VAL A 261 -13.93 46.67 -3.23
CA VAL A 261 -14.82 46.02 -4.20
C VAL A 261 -16.23 46.60 -4.16
N ALA A 262 -16.79 46.79 -2.96
CA ALA A 262 -18.19 47.19 -2.82
C ALA A 262 -18.40 48.70 -2.92
N TYR A 263 -17.50 49.51 -2.34
CA TYR A 263 -17.75 50.94 -2.15
C TYR A 263 -17.01 51.83 -3.14
N VAL A 264 -15.84 51.45 -3.67
CA VAL A 264 -15.11 52.29 -4.66
C VAL A 264 -15.93 52.59 -5.93
N PRO A 265 -16.64 51.61 -6.54
CA PRO A 265 -17.49 51.91 -7.69
C PRO A 265 -18.62 52.89 -7.35
N GLU A 266 -19.23 52.72 -6.17
CA GLU A 266 -20.29 53.58 -5.67
C GLU A 266 -19.78 55.01 -5.40
N MET A 267 -18.62 55.14 -4.75
CA MET A 267 -17.95 56.42 -4.53
C MET A 267 -17.71 57.17 -5.84
N ARG A 268 -17.23 56.49 -6.88
CA ARG A 268 -17.00 57.12 -8.20
C ARG A 268 -18.31 57.57 -8.86
N SER A 269 -19.35 56.74 -8.77
CA SER A 269 -20.67 57.07 -9.31
C SER A 269 -21.25 58.32 -8.62
N LEU A 270 -21.32 58.31 -7.29
CA LEU A 270 -21.84 59.44 -6.51
C LEU A 270 -20.99 60.70 -6.66
N LYS A 271 -19.65 60.57 -6.73
CA LYS A 271 -18.76 61.68 -7.05
C LYS A 271 -19.15 62.33 -8.38
N THR A 272 -19.31 61.52 -9.44
CA THR A 272 -19.67 62.02 -10.79
C THR A 272 -21.03 62.74 -10.76
N THR A 273 -22.01 62.19 -10.05
CA THR A 273 -23.32 62.84 -9.89
C THR A 273 -23.21 64.16 -9.13
N LEU A 274 -22.42 64.19 -8.05
CA LEU A 274 -22.17 65.40 -7.28
C LEU A 274 -21.42 66.47 -8.09
N GLU A 275 -20.46 66.10 -8.94
CA GLU A 275 -19.79 67.03 -9.86
C GLU A 275 -20.78 67.66 -10.86
N ASN A 276 -21.73 66.88 -11.37
CA ASN A 276 -22.77 67.39 -12.26
C ASN A 276 -23.76 68.30 -11.52
N LEU A 277 -24.16 67.91 -10.31
CA LEU A 277 -24.98 68.73 -9.42
C LEU A 277 -24.29 70.05 -9.05
N LEU A 278 -22.97 70.03 -8.82
CA LEU A 278 -22.17 71.22 -8.54
C LEU A 278 -22.21 72.20 -9.71
N LYS A 279 -22.13 71.72 -10.95
CA LYS A 279 -22.29 72.55 -12.16
C LYS A 279 -23.67 73.18 -12.24
N ILE A 280 -24.73 72.44 -11.88
CA ILE A 280 -26.10 72.99 -11.81
C ILE A 280 -26.14 74.13 -10.79
N LEU A 281 -25.62 73.91 -9.57
CA LEU A 281 -25.55 74.92 -8.51
C LEU A 281 -24.80 76.19 -8.94
N GLU A 282 -23.77 76.07 -9.78
CA GLU A 282 -23.02 77.21 -10.31
C GLU A 282 -23.81 78.08 -11.30
N GLU A 283 -24.78 77.51 -12.01
CA GLU A 283 -25.61 78.20 -13.00
C GLU A 283 -26.87 78.85 -12.40
N ILE A 284 -27.33 78.42 -11.21
CA ILE A 284 -28.53 78.97 -10.55
C ILE A 284 -28.50 80.50 -10.41
N PRO A 285 -27.41 81.15 -9.94
CA PRO A 285 -27.37 82.60 -9.80
C PRO A 285 -27.44 83.33 -11.15
N LYS A 286 -26.97 82.68 -12.23
CA LYS A 286 -26.95 83.23 -13.59
C LYS A 286 -28.27 83.07 -14.35
N SER A 287 -29.18 82.24 -13.84
CA SER A 287 -30.50 82.02 -14.45
C SER A 287 -31.35 83.29 -14.43
N SER A 288 -31.87 83.66 -15.60
CA SER A 288 -32.76 84.80 -15.86
C SER A 288 -34.25 84.46 -15.74
N SER A 289 -34.61 83.28 -15.18
CA SER A 289 -36.00 82.87 -15.01
C SER A 289 -36.71 83.71 -13.94
N ASN A 290 -37.87 84.28 -14.29
CA ASN A 290 -38.73 85.05 -13.38
C ASN A 290 -39.81 84.20 -12.68
N PHE A 291 -39.79 82.87 -12.85
CA PHE A 291 -40.73 81.96 -12.19
C PHE A 291 -40.24 81.59 -10.78
N GLU A 292 -41.03 81.90 -9.76
CA GLU A 292 -40.79 81.42 -8.39
C GLU A 292 -41.45 80.06 -8.15
N VAL A 293 -40.68 79.10 -7.67
CA VAL A 293 -41.11 77.76 -7.24
C VAL A 293 -40.91 77.64 -5.73
N VAL A 294 -41.90 77.09 -5.03
CA VAL A 294 -41.74 76.70 -3.63
C VAL A 294 -41.03 75.35 -3.60
N VAL A 295 -39.80 75.33 -3.08
CA VAL A 295 -38.96 74.13 -3.00
C VAL A 295 -38.79 73.76 -1.53
N ASP A 296 -39.02 72.50 -1.18
CA ASP A 296 -38.72 71.94 0.14
C ASP A 296 -37.27 71.44 0.16
N ASP A 297 -36.37 72.16 0.85
CA ASP A 297 -34.95 71.80 0.99
C ASP A 297 -34.62 71.09 2.32
N SER A 298 -35.64 70.65 3.07
CA SER A 298 -35.46 70.03 4.38
C SER A 298 -34.64 68.73 4.33
N SER A 299 -34.85 67.91 3.29
CA SER A 299 -34.11 66.68 3.03
C SER A 299 -32.62 66.94 2.80
N LEU A 300 -32.29 67.92 1.95
CA LEU A 300 -30.92 68.40 1.72
C LEU A 300 -30.27 68.87 3.03
N MET A 301 -30.92 69.76 3.78
CA MET A 301 -30.34 70.34 5.00
C MET A 301 -30.11 69.28 6.10
N ASN A 302 -30.96 68.25 6.18
CA ASN A 302 -30.78 67.15 7.11
C ASN A 302 -29.63 66.23 6.71
N SER A 303 -29.53 65.87 5.42
CA SER A 303 -28.43 65.04 4.90
C SER A 303 -27.07 65.72 5.08
N LEU A 304 -26.97 67.03 4.80
CA LEU A 304 -25.73 67.79 4.98
C LEU A 304 -25.29 67.87 6.44
N LYS A 305 -26.23 68.07 7.38
CA LYS A 305 -25.93 68.06 8.83
C LYS A 305 -25.42 66.70 9.32
N GLU A 306 -25.92 65.60 8.75
CA GLU A 306 -25.49 64.25 9.12
C GLU A 306 -24.10 63.90 8.55
N ILE A 307 -23.85 64.28 7.29
CA ILE A 307 -22.63 63.90 6.57
C ILE A 307 -21.43 64.76 6.99
N SER A 308 -21.61 66.06 7.24
CA SER A 308 -20.53 67.00 7.56
C SER A 308 -19.53 66.51 8.64
N PRO A 309 -19.96 66.06 9.84
CA PRO A 309 -19.02 65.57 10.86
C PRO A 309 -18.33 64.25 10.48
N ARG A 310 -18.91 63.46 9.55
CA ARG A 310 -18.29 62.23 9.04
C ARG A 310 -17.19 62.53 8.03
N ILE A 311 -17.37 63.56 7.19
CA ILE A 311 -16.34 64.02 6.25
C ILE A 311 -15.06 64.41 6.99
N GLU A 312 -15.16 65.17 8.07
CA GLU A 312 -13.99 65.58 8.86
C GLU A 312 -13.26 64.39 9.48
N ARG A 313 -13.99 63.41 10.04
CA ARG A 313 -13.41 62.18 10.59
C ARG A 313 -12.77 61.31 9.52
N LEU A 314 -13.40 61.16 8.37
CA LEU A 314 -12.82 60.39 7.27
C LEU A 314 -11.54 61.03 6.74
N LYS A 315 -11.50 62.37 6.64
CA LYS A 315 -10.27 63.11 6.29
C LYS A 315 -9.12 62.86 7.28
N SER A 316 -9.40 62.85 8.59
CA SER A 316 -8.35 62.59 9.60
C SER A 316 -7.75 61.18 9.53
N HIS A 317 -8.42 60.26 8.83
CA HIS A 317 -7.99 58.87 8.68
C HIS A 317 -7.54 58.51 7.26
N LEU A 318 -7.43 59.47 6.34
CA LEU A 318 -6.97 59.21 4.96
C LEU A 318 -5.59 58.52 4.92
N GLY A 319 -4.70 58.87 5.85
CA GLY A 319 -3.38 58.25 5.96
C GLY A 319 -3.39 56.74 6.27
N LEU A 320 -4.52 56.16 6.70
CA LEU A 320 -4.66 54.71 6.84
C LEU A 320 -4.65 53.98 5.49
N PHE A 321 -4.95 54.69 4.41
CA PHE A 321 -5.05 54.15 3.06
C PHE A 321 -3.86 54.55 2.17
N GLU A 322 -2.78 55.08 2.77
CA GLU A 322 -1.62 55.58 2.05
C GLU A 322 -1.09 54.56 1.03
N GLY A 323 -1.07 54.95 -0.25
CA GLY A 323 -0.61 54.10 -1.35
C GLY A 323 -1.63 53.07 -1.88
N MET A 324 -2.90 53.15 -1.43
CA MET A 324 -4.00 52.33 -1.96
C MET A 324 -4.86 53.13 -2.94
N SER A 325 -5.42 52.48 -3.96
CA SER A 325 -6.35 53.12 -4.93
C SER A 325 -7.62 53.71 -4.31
N LEU A 326 -7.91 53.33 -3.06
CA LEU A 326 -9.04 53.80 -2.27
C LEU A 326 -8.84 55.23 -1.76
N GLU A 327 -7.61 55.61 -1.43
CA GLU A 327 -7.27 56.93 -0.87
C GLU A 327 -7.71 58.06 -1.81
N ASP A 328 -7.27 58.00 -3.08
CA ASP A 328 -7.58 59.02 -4.09
C ASP A 328 -9.08 59.13 -4.32
N THR A 329 -9.78 57.99 -4.43
CA THR A 329 -11.23 57.99 -4.72
C THR A 329 -12.04 58.57 -3.55
N LEU A 330 -11.68 58.21 -2.32
CA LEU A 330 -12.33 58.73 -1.12
C LEU A 330 -12.05 60.22 -0.94
N LYS A 331 -10.81 60.65 -1.14
CA LYS A 331 -10.41 62.05 -1.07
C LYS A 331 -11.18 62.91 -2.07
N GLU A 332 -11.25 62.48 -3.33
CA GLU A 332 -12.00 63.18 -4.37
C GLU A 332 -13.51 63.28 -4.04
N LEU A 333 -14.11 62.21 -3.52
CA LEU A 333 -15.53 62.23 -3.10
C LEU A 333 -15.76 63.20 -1.92
N LEU A 334 -14.88 63.18 -0.92
CA LEU A 334 -14.93 64.08 0.24
C LEU A 334 -14.85 65.55 -0.21
N GLU A 335 -13.87 65.89 -1.06
CA GLU A 335 -13.69 67.24 -1.60
C GLU A 335 -14.88 67.69 -2.45
N THR A 336 -15.40 66.81 -3.31
CA THR A 336 -16.57 67.14 -4.16
C THR A 336 -17.82 67.38 -3.33
N THR A 337 -18.06 66.55 -2.31
CA THR A 337 -19.23 66.70 -1.42
C THR A 337 -19.15 67.99 -0.61
N GLU A 338 -17.97 68.34 -0.11
CA GLU A 338 -17.72 69.58 0.61
C GLU A 338 -17.91 70.81 -0.28
N ASN A 339 -17.47 70.76 -1.54
CA ASN A 339 -17.71 71.83 -2.51
C ASN A 339 -19.21 72.05 -2.77
N VAL A 340 -19.99 70.97 -2.88
CA VAL A 340 -21.47 71.06 -2.99
C VAL A 340 -22.06 71.72 -1.75
N LEU A 341 -21.66 71.29 -0.55
CA LEU A 341 -22.13 71.85 0.72
C LEU A 341 -21.84 73.35 0.81
N GLN A 342 -20.59 73.76 0.57
CA GLN A 342 -20.20 75.17 0.60
C GLN A 342 -20.93 76.01 -0.45
N ARG A 343 -21.27 75.44 -1.60
CA ARG A 343 -21.96 76.16 -2.67
C ARG A 343 -23.43 76.38 -2.34
N VAL A 344 -24.10 75.36 -1.78
CA VAL A 344 -25.49 75.44 -1.30
C VAL A 344 -25.64 76.52 -0.22
N GLU A 345 -24.70 76.59 0.74
CA GLU A 345 -24.73 77.59 1.81
C GLU A 345 -24.60 79.03 1.30
N LYS A 346 -23.93 79.23 0.15
CA LYS A 346 -23.71 80.55 -0.47
C LYS A 346 -24.88 81.04 -1.33
N LEU A 347 -25.92 80.25 -1.55
CA LEU A 347 -27.09 80.66 -2.35
C LEU A 347 -27.98 81.62 -1.56
N SER A 348 -28.45 82.69 -2.23
CA SER A 348 -29.38 83.65 -1.62
C SER A 348 -30.80 83.07 -1.50
N THR A 349 -31.65 83.68 -0.69
CA THR A 349 -33.07 83.27 -0.57
C THR A 349 -33.85 83.40 -1.88
N ALA A 350 -33.44 84.29 -2.78
CA ALA A 350 -34.02 84.43 -4.11
C ALA A 350 -33.56 83.30 -5.06
N ASP A 351 -32.30 82.87 -4.97
CA ASP A 351 -31.77 81.77 -5.79
C ASP A 351 -32.46 80.43 -5.47
N LYS A 352 -32.78 80.21 -4.20
CA LYS A 352 -33.51 79.01 -3.73
C LYS A 352 -34.96 78.90 -4.22
N LYS A 353 -35.52 79.97 -4.78
CA LYS A 353 -36.87 79.96 -5.37
C LYS A 353 -36.87 79.73 -6.88
N LYS A 354 -35.70 79.58 -7.52
CA LYS A 354 -35.62 79.41 -8.98
C LYS A 354 -35.90 77.95 -9.39
N PRO A 355 -36.46 77.70 -10.59
CA PRO A 355 -36.75 76.34 -11.05
C PRO A 355 -35.52 75.43 -11.10
N LEU A 356 -34.35 75.96 -11.49
CA LEU A 356 -33.09 75.22 -11.49
C LEU A 356 -32.66 74.73 -10.09
N PHE A 357 -33.05 75.44 -9.02
CA PHE A 357 -32.82 74.95 -7.66
C PHE A 357 -33.78 73.81 -7.32
N SER A 358 -35.02 73.85 -7.79
CA SER A 358 -35.96 72.72 -7.70
C SER A 358 -35.41 71.47 -8.41
N ASP A 359 -34.85 71.63 -9.62
CA ASP A 359 -34.24 70.52 -10.37
C ASP A 359 -33.03 69.94 -9.62
N PHE A 360 -32.19 70.80 -9.02
CA PHE A 360 -31.10 70.35 -8.15
C PHE A 360 -31.63 69.56 -6.94
N ILE A 361 -32.66 70.04 -6.25
CA ILE A 361 -33.23 69.38 -5.07
C ILE A 361 -33.80 68.01 -5.44
N VAL A 362 -34.53 67.89 -6.53
CA VAL A 362 -35.10 66.61 -6.99
C VAL A 362 -34.01 65.58 -7.25
N VAL A 363 -32.93 65.98 -7.94
CA VAL A 363 -31.82 65.07 -8.24
C VAL A 363 -30.97 64.77 -7.00
N TYR A 364 -30.78 65.76 -6.11
CA TYR A 364 -30.09 65.54 -4.83
C TYR A 364 -30.86 64.59 -3.93
N ASP A 365 -32.19 64.73 -3.83
CA ASP A 365 -33.04 63.87 -3.01
C ASP A 365 -32.95 62.40 -3.43
N ASP A 366 -32.85 62.13 -4.74
CA ASP A 366 -32.68 60.78 -5.29
C ASP A 366 -31.38 60.11 -4.78
N ILE A 367 -30.28 60.88 -4.65
CA ILE A 367 -28.99 60.36 -4.18
C ILE A 367 -28.72 60.55 -2.69
N SER A 368 -29.49 61.40 -2.01
CA SER A 368 -29.26 61.84 -0.63
C SER A 368 -29.14 60.68 0.37
N LYS A 369 -30.00 59.67 0.20
CA LYS A 369 -30.03 58.46 1.04
C LYS A 369 -28.79 57.61 0.81
N ASP A 370 -28.38 57.43 -0.43
CA ASP A 370 -27.21 56.65 -0.80
C ASP A 370 -25.92 57.35 -0.33
N LEU A 371 -25.86 58.68 -0.47
CA LEU A 371 -24.74 59.48 0.01
C LEU A 371 -24.60 59.42 1.54
N THR A 372 -25.71 59.59 2.26
CA THR A 372 -25.73 59.53 3.73
C THR A 372 -25.35 58.13 4.22
N ARG A 373 -25.90 57.08 3.60
CA ARG A 373 -25.55 55.68 3.88
C ARG A 373 -24.07 55.42 3.64
N LEU A 374 -23.56 55.81 2.48
CA LEU A 374 -22.16 55.60 2.09
C LEU A 374 -21.20 56.22 3.11
N PHE A 375 -21.41 57.49 3.47
CA PHE A 375 -20.54 58.15 4.44
C PHE A 375 -20.64 57.56 5.85
N ARG A 376 -21.83 57.07 6.26
CA ARG A 376 -21.97 56.33 7.51
C ARG A 376 -21.18 55.02 7.49
N ASP A 377 -21.39 54.21 6.46
CA ASP A 377 -20.79 52.90 6.34
C ASP A 377 -19.24 53.01 6.26
N LEU A 378 -18.72 53.99 5.50
CA LEU A 378 -17.28 54.28 5.42
C LEU A 378 -16.70 54.74 6.76
N ASP A 379 -17.36 55.66 7.47
CA ASP A 379 -16.90 56.17 8.78
C ASP A 379 -16.81 55.03 9.81
N GLU A 380 -17.82 54.16 9.88
CA GLU A 380 -17.82 52.99 10.77
C GLU A 380 -16.71 52.00 10.43
N MET A 381 -16.52 51.67 9.15
CA MET A 381 -15.48 50.74 8.71
C MET A 381 -14.06 51.29 8.95
N VAL A 382 -13.84 52.59 8.77
CA VAL A 382 -12.55 53.24 8.99
C VAL A 382 -12.18 53.26 10.48
N ILE A 383 -13.16 53.52 11.36
CA ILE A 383 -12.95 53.46 12.81
C ILE A 383 -12.63 52.04 13.27
N ASP A 384 -13.34 51.03 12.76
CA ASP A 384 -13.06 49.63 13.08
C ASP A 384 -11.66 49.20 12.57
N LEU A 385 -11.26 49.63 11.37
CA LEU A 385 -9.92 49.41 10.83
C LEU A 385 -8.83 50.03 11.70
N SER A 386 -8.99 51.28 12.15
CA SER A 386 -7.99 51.97 12.97
C SER A 386 -7.75 51.25 14.30
N GLN A 387 -8.83 50.81 14.96
CA GLN A 387 -8.76 50.04 16.21
C GLN A 387 -8.07 48.67 16.01
N LYS A 388 -8.33 47.99 14.89
CA LYS A 388 -7.68 46.71 14.57
C LYS A 388 -6.18 46.90 14.29
N LEU A 389 -5.79 47.95 13.58
CA LEU A 389 -4.39 48.26 13.30
C LEU A 389 -3.59 48.60 14.57
N GLU A 390 -4.19 49.32 15.53
CA GLU A 390 -3.55 49.59 16.81
C GLU A 390 -3.29 48.31 17.62
N LYS A 391 -4.29 47.40 17.66
CA LYS A 391 -4.14 46.08 18.28
C LYS A 391 -3.03 45.26 17.61
N LEU A 392 -2.94 45.31 16.28
CA LEU A 392 -1.90 44.60 15.52
C LEU A 392 -0.48 45.07 15.90
N LYS A 393 -0.29 46.39 16.08
CA LYS A 393 0.99 46.98 16.51
C LYS A 393 1.41 46.54 17.93
N VAL A 394 0.45 46.39 18.84
CA VAL A 394 0.71 45.87 20.19
C VAL A 394 1.16 44.40 20.13
N LEU A 395 0.49 43.59 19.31
CA LEU A 395 0.86 42.17 19.09
C LEU A 395 2.26 42.04 18.50
N GLU A 396 2.63 42.89 17.53
CA GLU A 396 3.96 42.88 16.92
C GLU A 396 5.08 43.10 17.95
N ASN A 397 4.89 44.05 18.87
CA ASN A 397 5.85 44.32 19.94
C ASN A 397 5.97 43.16 20.94
N ARG A 398 4.84 42.51 21.28
CA ARG A 398 4.83 41.31 22.13
C ARG A 398 5.57 40.16 21.46
N ARG A 399 5.34 39.93 20.16
CA ARG A 399 6.04 38.91 19.38
C ARG A 399 7.55 39.13 19.38
N LYS A 400 8.02 40.37 19.15
CA LYS A 400 9.44 40.72 19.22
C LYS A 400 10.07 40.39 20.59
N ASN A 401 9.34 40.63 21.68
CA ASN A 401 9.81 40.30 23.03
C ASN A 401 9.89 38.78 23.27
N LEU A 402 8.88 38.02 22.83
CA LEU A 402 8.87 36.55 22.94
C LEU A 402 10.03 35.92 22.15
N ILE A 403 10.29 36.40 20.93
CA ILE A 403 11.43 35.94 20.11
C ILE A 403 12.76 36.16 20.85
N ARG A 404 12.96 37.35 21.43
CA ARG A 404 14.19 37.65 22.19
C ARG A 404 14.36 36.73 23.41
N LYS A 405 13.28 36.46 24.15
CA LYS A 405 13.31 35.51 25.29
C LYS A 405 13.65 34.09 24.83
N LYS A 406 13.06 33.63 23.71
CA LYS A 406 13.36 32.33 23.10
C LYS A 406 14.84 32.19 22.76
N GLU A 407 15.43 33.19 22.11
CA GLU A 407 16.85 33.18 21.75
C GLU A 407 17.78 33.11 22.98
N GLU A 408 17.43 33.80 24.08
CA GLU A 408 18.20 33.75 25.32
C GLU A 408 18.17 32.35 25.96
N VAL A 409 16.99 31.73 26.00
CA VAL A 409 16.82 30.36 26.53
C VAL A 409 17.58 29.34 25.67
N LEU A 410 17.48 29.46 24.34
CA LEU A 410 18.22 28.58 23.41
C LEU A 410 19.74 28.66 23.63
N LYS A 411 20.30 29.87 23.80
CA LYS A 411 21.74 30.03 24.10
C LYS A 411 22.15 29.30 25.38
N LYS A 412 21.32 29.37 26.44
CA LYS A 412 21.57 28.67 27.71
C LYS A 412 21.52 27.15 27.54
N ILE A 413 20.53 26.65 26.80
CA ILE A 413 20.40 25.22 26.45
C ILE A 413 21.64 24.73 25.69
N THR A 414 22.04 25.41 24.62
CA THR A 414 23.20 25.01 23.81
C THR A 414 24.51 24.99 24.62
N MET A 415 24.67 25.93 25.56
CA MET A 415 25.84 25.96 26.45
C MET A 415 25.86 24.76 27.42
N LEU A 416 24.71 24.37 27.98
CA LEU A 416 24.58 23.20 28.82
C LEU A 416 24.80 21.90 28.04
N GLU A 417 24.22 21.78 26.84
CA GLU A 417 24.42 20.62 25.96
C GLU A 417 25.90 20.43 25.59
N LYS A 418 26.61 21.53 25.30
CA LYS A 418 28.06 21.50 25.01
C LYS A 418 28.87 20.98 26.21
N ARG A 419 28.44 21.30 27.44
CA ARG A 419 29.07 20.78 28.67
C ARG A 419 28.71 19.32 28.94
N LEU A 420 27.50 18.87 28.60
CA LEU A 420 27.01 17.50 28.80
C LEU A 420 27.60 16.48 27.80
N ARG A 421 27.84 16.90 26.55
CA ARG A 421 28.25 15.99 25.45
C ARG A 421 29.49 15.12 25.75
N PRO A 422 30.59 15.64 26.34
CA PRO A 422 31.73 14.81 26.72
C PRO A 422 31.40 13.75 27.78
N PHE A 423 30.48 14.05 28.69
CA PHE A 423 30.03 13.10 29.72
C PHE A 423 29.14 12.01 29.12
N GLU A 424 28.19 12.37 28.24
CA GLU A 424 27.37 11.40 27.50
C GLU A 424 28.21 10.39 26.71
N ASN A 425 29.28 10.87 26.06
CA ASN A 425 30.20 10.00 25.33
C ASN A 425 30.91 8.99 26.25
N LYS A 426 31.31 9.41 27.45
CA LYS A 426 31.90 8.50 28.45
C LYS A 426 30.87 7.50 28.97
N LEU A 427 29.67 7.96 29.31
CA LEU A 427 28.57 7.12 29.82
C LEU A 427 28.11 6.05 28.80
N SER A 428 28.35 6.25 27.51
CA SER A 428 28.01 5.28 26.46
C SER A 428 28.58 3.88 26.71
N VAL A 429 29.85 3.78 27.14
CA VAL A 429 30.50 2.50 27.42
C VAL A 429 29.87 1.83 28.65
N TYR A 430 29.56 2.62 29.69
CA TYR A 430 28.86 2.15 30.89
C TYR A 430 27.42 1.71 30.62
N ARG A 431 26.69 2.38 29.71
CA ARG A 431 25.35 1.97 29.24
C ARG A 431 25.39 0.63 28.51
N LYS A 432 26.40 0.42 27.66
CA LYS A 432 26.62 -0.87 26.99
C LYS A 432 26.89 -1.98 28.00
N MET A 433 27.76 -1.73 28.98
CA MET A 433 28.04 -2.67 30.08
C MET A 433 26.77 -3.02 30.88
N LEU A 434 25.98 -2.01 31.25
CA LEU A 434 24.72 -2.21 31.97
C LEU A 434 23.74 -3.12 31.19
N ILE A 435 23.59 -2.89 29.87
CA ILE A 435 22.72 -3.71 29.02
C ILE A 435 23.24 -5.15 28.91
N LEU A 436 24.55 -5.34 28.77
CA LEU A 436 25.16 -6.68 28.75
C LEU A 436 24.90 -7.42 30.06
N ASN A 437 25.08 -6.77 31.21
CA ASN A 437 24.79 -7.35 32.51
C ASN A 437 23.30 -7.70 32.67
N GLU A 438 22.40 -6.84 32.20
CA GLU A 438 20.95 -7.12 32.16
C GLU A 438 20.67 -8.38 31.31
N TYR A 439 21.31 -8.51 30.14
CA TYR A 439 21.17 -9.68 29.28
C TYR A 439 21.75 -10.95 29.91
N ILE A 440 22.91 -10.89 30.55
CA ILE A 440 23.54 -12.03 31.26
C ILE A 440 22.65 -12.48 32.42
N SER A 441 22.14 -11.54 33.22
CA SER A 441 21.23 -11.81 34.34
C SER A 441 19.91 -12.43 33.85
N LEU A 442 19.36 -11.91 32.76
CA LEU A 442 18.20 -12.49 32.09
C LEU A 442 18.49 -13.91 31.60
N LEU A 443 19.64 -14.16 30.95
CA LEU A 443 20.06 -15.49 30.50
C LEU A 443 20.22 -16.46 31.67
N LYS A 444 20.89 -16.08 32.76
CA LYS A 444 21.00 -16.88 34.00
C LYS A 444 19.60 -17.30 34.48
N SER A 445 18.67 -16.34 34.61
CA SER A 445 17.28 -16.60 35.01
C SER A 445 16.55 -17.56 34.05
N LYS A 446 16.76 -17.41 32.74
CA LYS A 446 16.17 -18.29 31.72
C LYS A 446 16.76 -19.70 31.76
N ILE A 447 18.07 -19.85 31.96
CA ILE A 447 18.75 -21.14 32.14
C ILE A 447 18.14 -21.88 33.34
N THR A 448 18.04 -21.23 34.51
CA THR A 448 17.40 -21.84 35.69
C THR A 448 15.92 -22.19 35.45
N SER A 449 15.22 -21.39 34.65
CA SER A 449 13.81 -21.68 34.30
C SER A 449 13.66 -22.86 33.35
N VAL A 450 14.59 -23.05 32.41
CA VAL A 450 14.63 -24.18 31.48
C VAL A 450 15.05 -25.46 32.20
N ASP A 451 15.99 -25.37 33.13
CA ASP A 451 16.48 -26.51 33.91
C ASP A 451 15.34 -27.21 34.70
N LYS A 452 14.40 -26.41 35.22
CA LYS A 452 13.17 -26.87 35.92
C LYS A 452 12.11 -27.49 35.01
N ILE A 453 12.30 -27.52 33.69
CA ILE A 453 11.36 -28.16 32.77
C ILE A 453 11.55 -29.67 32.87
N SER A 454 10.44 -30.41 33.00
CA SER A 454 10.42 -31.87 33.19
C SER A 454 9.62 -32.60 32.10
N GLY A 455 9.50 -32.02 30.91
CA GLY A 455 8.72 -32.58 29.80
C GLY A 455 8.69 -31.68 28.58
N PHE A 456 7.96 -32.12 27.55
CA PHE A 456 7.77 -31.37 26.29
C PHE A 456 6.29 -31.18 25.94
N SER A 457 5.47 -30.89 26.96
CA SER A 457 4.06 -30.57 26.76
C SER A 457 3.86 -29.18 26.14
N LEU A 458 2.64 -28.85 25.70
CA LEU A 458 2.33 -27.51 25.19
C LEU A 458 2.68 -26.40 26.20
N LYS A 459 2.52 -26.65 27.51
CA LYS A 459 2.90 -25.70 28.57
C LYS A 459 4.41 -25.49 28.64
N ASP A 460 5.20 -26.51 28.38
CA ASP A 460 6.67 -26.43 28.41
C ASP A 460 7.21 -25.79 27.15
N ILE A 461 6.64 -26.10 25.98
CA ILE A 461 6.94 -25.44 24.70
C ILE A 461 6.73 -23.92 24.80
N LEU A 462 5.72 -23.46 25.55
CA LEU A 462 5.52 -22.03 25.80
C LEU A 462 6.71 -21.38 26.54
N LYS A 463 7.35 -22.08 27.47
CA LYS A 463 8.52 -21.58 28.19
C LYS A 463 9.71 -21.42 27.24
N TYR A 464 9.95 -22.40 26.37
CA TYR A 464 10.98 -22.31 25.32
C TYR A 464 10.70 -21.18 24.31
N ASP A 465 9.44 -20.97 23.89
CA ASP A 465 9.07 -19.87 22.99
C ASP A 465 9.27 -18.49 23.63
N LEU A 466 8.95 -18.33 24.92
CA LEU A 466 9.21 -17.09 25.66
C LEU A 466 10.71 -16.79 25.76
N LEU A 467 11.54 -17.83 25.91
CA LEU A 467 12.99 -17.71 25.84
C LEU A 467 13.45 -17.27 24.45
N LEU A 468 12.95 -17.89 23.38
CA LEU A 468 13.28 -17.52 22.01
C LEU A 468 12.92 -16.07 21.69
N LYS A 469 11.77 -15.60 22.17
CA LYS A 469 11.38 -14.18 22.04
C LYS A 469 12.36 -13.25 22.75
N SER A 470 12.84 -13.64 23.93
CA SER A 470 13.83 -12.86 24.69
C SER A 470 15.17 -12.80 23.95
N LEU A 471 15.63 -13.93 23.39
CA LEU A 471 16.84 -13.97 22.56
C LEU A 471 16.70 -13.14 21.27
N ARG A 472 15.53 -13.18 20.61
CA ARG A 472 15.26 -12.35 19.42
C ARG A 472 15.28 -10.86 19.74
N SER A 473 14.71 -10.44 20.87
CA SER A 473 14.76 -9.04 21.29
C SER A 473 16.19 -8.57 21.59
N MET A 474 17.05 -9.45 22.13
CA MET A 474 18.47 -9.13 22.33
C MET A 474 19.17 -8.93 20.97
N SER A 475 18.86 -9.77 19.98
CA SER A 475 19.42 -9.66 18.63
C SER A 475 18.95 -8.39 17.90
N SER A 476 17.66 -8.02 18.02
CA SER A 476 17.13 -6.81 17.37
C SER A 476 17.66 -5.52 17.98
N ASN A 477 17.93 -5.52 19.29
CA ASN A 477 18.38 -4.33 20.02
C ASN A 477 19.92 -4.22 20.07
N SER A 478 20.62 -4.83 19.11
CA SER A 478 22.07 -5.01 19.20
C SER A 478 22.92 -3.77 18.92
N SER A 479 22.33 -2.74 18.29
CA SER A 479 23.04 -1.48 17.97
C SER A 479 23.63 -0.82 19.21
N ASP A 480 22.91 -0.91 20.33
CA ASP A 480 23.21 -0.16 21.56
C ASP A 480 23.60 -1.07 22.73
N SER A 481 23.60 -2.39 22.54
CA SER A 481 23.68 -3.36 23.63
C SER A 481 25.10 -3.87 23.96
N GLY A 482 26.15 -3.24 23.42
CA GLY A 482 27.54 -3.65 23.68
C GLY A 482 27.98 -4.99 23.06
N LEU A 483 27.09 -5.68 22.33
CA LEU A 483 27.36 -7.00 21.77
C LEU A 483 28.37 -6.93 20.61
N SER A 484 29.37 -7.82 20.63
CA SER A 484 30.32 -7.96 19.52
C SER A 484 29.69 -8.67 18.33
N LYS A 485 30.28 -8.50 17.13
CA LYS A 485 29.87 -9.24 15.92
C LYS A 485 29.92 -10.76 16.14
N ARG A 486 30.86 -11.24 16.94
CA ARG A 486 31.02 -12.65 17.29
C ARG A 486 29.84 -13.15 18.13
N SER A 487 29.50 -12.45 19.20
CA SER A 487 28.35 -12.77 20.06
C SER A 487 27.03 -12.75 19.30
N LEU A 488 26.86 -11.78 18.40
CA LEU A 488 25.70 -11.74 17.50
C LEU A 488 25.62 -12.93 16.55
N THR A 489 26.75 -13.37 16.01
CA THR A 489 26.81 -14.55 15.15
C THR A 489 26.43 -15.81 15.94
N ILE A 490 26.91 -15.95 17.17
CA ILE A 490 26.56 -17.07 18.07
C ILE A 490 25.06 -17.04 18.39
N LEU A 491 24.53 -15.88 18.80
CA LEU A 491 23.12 -15.68 19.10
C LEU A 491 22.22 -16.04 17.91
N ASN A 492 22.54 -15.55 16.72
CA ASN A 492 21.76 -15.83 15.51
C ASN A 492 21.84 -17.31 15.10
N LYS A 493 23.01 -17.95 15.27
CA LYS A 493 23.16 -19.40 15.06
C LYS A 493 22.27 -20.20 16.00
N VAL A 494 22.23 -19.81 17.28
CA VAL A 494 21.38 -20.43 18.31
C VAL A 494 19.89 -20.20 18.04
N LEU A 495 19.49 -18.99 17.66
CA LEU A 495 18.12 -18.67 17.25
C LEU A 495 17.65 -19.52 16.07
N ASN A 496 18.51 -19.74 15.07
CA ASN A 496 18.20 -20.59 13.92
C ASN A 496 18.08 -22.07 14.32
N LYS A 497 18.98 -22.58 15.17
CA LYS A 497 18.93 -23.97 15.64
C LYS A 497 17.69 -24.29 16.48
N MET A 498 17.17 -23.32 17.22
CA MET A 498 16.01 -23.51 18.10
C MET A 498 14.69 -23.03 17.48
N LYS A 499 14.72 -22.50 16.24
CA LYS A 499 13.54 -21.96 15.54
C LYS A 499 12.38 -22.96 15.46
N TRP A 500 12.70 -24.23 15.22
CA TRP A 500 11.73 -25.31 15.10
C TRP A 500 10.78 -25.43 16.30
N ILE A 501 11.19 -25.02 17.51
CA ILE A 501 10.35 -25.08 18.71
C ILE A 501 9.15 -24.12 18.59
N SER A 502 9.39 -22.91 18.06
CA SER A 502 8.34 -21.91 17.86
C SER A 502 7.41 -22.29 16.70
N ASP A 503 7.96 -22.92 15.66
CA ASP A 503 7.18 -23.45 14.55
C ASP A 503 6.35 -24.67 14.96
N TYR A 504 6.88 -25.55 15.80
CA TYR A 504 6.18 -26.69 16.39
C TYR A 504 5.03 -26.24 17.30
N LYS A 505 5.24 -25.20 18.12
CA LYS A 505 4.17 -24.58 18.91
C LYS A 505 3.01 -24.10 18.03
N SER A 506 3.33 -23.39 16.95
CA SER A 506 2.35 -22.83 16.02
C SER A 506 1.59 -23.93 15.28
N PHE A 507 2.31 -25.00 14.93
CA PHE A 507 1.77 -26.24 14.39
C PHE A 507 0.77 -26.88 15.37
N CYS A 508 1.17 -27.17 16.62
CA CYS A 508 0.29 -27.77 17.65
C CYS A 508 -0.98 -26.94 17.87
N LYS A 509 -0.85 -25.62 18.05
CA LYS A 509 -2.02 -24.74 18.28
C LYS A 509 -3.05 -24.82 17.16
N SER A 510 -2.58 -24.83 15.90
CA SER A 510 -3.47 -24.88 14.73
C SER A 510 -4.02 -26.29 14.52
N PHE A 511 -3.21 -27.32 14.80
CA PHE A 511 -3.61 -28.72 14.75
C PHE A 511 -4.69 -29.05 15.79
N ASP A 512 -4.56 -28.54 17.02
CA ASP A 512 -5.55 -28.76 18.07
C ASP A 512 -6.91 -28.13 17.72
N ARG A 513 -6.92 -27.00 17.00
CA ARG A 513 -8.16 -26.43 16.44
C ARG A 513 -8.73 -27.31 15.34
N LEU A 514 -7.88 -27.81 14.43
CA LEU A 514 -8.28 -28.71 13.36
C LEU A 514 -8.89 -30.02 13.91
N LYS A 515 -8.24 -30.63 14.91
CA LYS A 515 -8.70 -31.83 15.65
C LYS A 515 -10.10 -31.66 16.24
N LYS A 516 -10.45 -30.45 16.69
CA LYS A 516 -11.78 -30.14 17.25
C LYS A 516 -12.83 -29.83 16.19
N ARG A 517 -12.45 -29.17 15.10
CA ARG A 517 -13.38 -28.62 14.10
C ARG A 517 -13.72 -29.57 12.97
N LEU A 518 -12.77 -30.40 12.53
CA LEU A 518 -12.94 -31.23 11.32
C LEU A 518 -13.90 -32.43 11.52
N PRO A 519 -13.84 -33.20 12.63
CA PRO A 519 -14.75 -34.34 12.82
C PRO A 519 -16.25 -33.97 12.87
N PRO A 520 -16.68 -32.89 13.54
CA PRO A 520 -18.08 -32.44 13.47
C PRO A 520 -18.55 -32.12 12.06
N VAL A 521 -17.69 -31.49 11.24
CA VAL A 521 -17.98 -31.20 9.83
C VAL A 521 -18.15 -32.49 9.02
N PHE A 522 -17.28 -33.48 9.23
CA PHE A 522 -17.42 -34.78 8.57
C PHE A 522 -18.74 -35.46 8.94
N LYS A 523 -19.07 -35.50 10.22
CA LYS A 523 -20.33 -36.08 10.72
C LYS A 523 -21.55 -35.36 10.13
N LYS A 524 -21.59 -34.03 10.20
CA LYS A 524 -22.71 -33.22 9.68
C LYS A 524 -22.89 -33.41 8.17
N THR A 525 -21.80 -33.40 7.41
CA THR A 525 -21.81 -33.62 5.95
C THR A 525 -22.37 -35.00 5.60
N LYS A 526 -21.94 -36.05 6.31
CA LYS A 526 -22.42 -37.42 6.10
C LYS A 526 -23.92 -37.57 6.41
N CYS A 527 -24.41 -36.94 7.49
CA CYS A 527 -25.84 -36.93 7.81
C CYS A 527 -26.65 -36.27 6.69
N LEU A 528 -26.26 -35.07 6.26
CA LEU A 528 -26.97 -34.33 5.20
C LEU A 528 -26.96 -35.08 3.86
N LEU A 529 -25.85 -35.74 3.51
CA LEU A 529 -25.76 -36.57 2.31
C LEU A 529 -26.71 -37.78 2.39
N ASN A 530 -26.76 -38.46 3.53
CA ASN A 530 -27.66 -39.61 3.74
C ASN A 530 -29.13 -39.18 3.70
N ASP A 531 -29.47 -38.02 4.26
CA ASP A 531 -30.83 -37.46 4.18
C ASP A 531 -31.19 -37.13 2.73
N PHE A 532 -30.27 -36.51 2.00
CA PHE A 532 -30.46 -36.25 0.58
C PHE A 532 -30.67 -37.55 -0.22
N GLU A 533 -29.84 -38.56 -0.01
CA GLU A 533 -29.91 -39.86 -0.70
C GLU A 533 -31.28 -40.54 -0.50
N ARG A 534 -31.91 -40.38 0.67
CA ARG A 534 -33.23 -40.96 0.95
C ARG A 534 -34.36 -40.25 0.20
N TYR A 535 -34.29 -38.93 0.05
CA TYR A 535 -35.39 -38.13 -0.47
C TYR A 535 -35.24 -37.71 -1.95
N TYR A 536 -34.03 -37.75 -2.51
CA TYR A 536 -33.80 -37.28 -3.89
C TYR A 536 -34.68 -37.96 -4.95
N PRO A 537 -35.07 -39.26 -4.87
CA PRO A 537 -35.90 -39.86 -5.93
C PRO A 537 -37.27 -39.20 -6.04
N PHE A 538 -37.84 -38.77 -4.91
CA PHE A 538 -39.11 -38.02 -4.87
C PHE A 538 -38.95 -36.61 -5.45
N LEU A 539 -37.85 -35.93 -5.08
CA LEU A 539 -37.53 -34.60 -5.59
C LEU A 539 -37.29 -34.62 -7.11
N LEU A 540 -36.60 -35.63 -7.61
CA LEU A 540 -36.34 -35.83 -9.03
C LEU A 540 -37.63 -36.07 -9.81
N LYS A 541 -38.54 -36.90 -9.27
CA LYS A 541 -39.86 -37.14 -9.88
C LYS A 541 -40.67 -35.84 -10.00
N LEU A 542 -40.80 -35.08 -8.91
CA LEU A 542 -41.50 -33.80 -8.92
C LEU A 542 -40.90 -32.81 -9.93
N SER A 543 -39.56 -32.74 -9.97
CA SER A 543 -38.85 -31.88 -10.92
C SER A 543 -39.10 -32.27 -12.38
N SER A 544 -39.16 -33.57 -12.66
CA SER A 544 -39.49 -34.07 -14.01
C SER A 544 -40.92 -33.76 -14.46
N GLU A 545 -41.83 -33.47 -13.52
CA GLU A 545 -43.20 -33.01 -13.78
C GLU A 545 -43.28 -31.47 -13.98
N GLY A 546 -42.15 -30.77 -14.05
CA GLY A 546 -42.09 -29.32 -14.27
C GLY A 546 -42.19 -28.47 -12.99
N VAL A 547 -42.19 -29.11 -11.81
CA VAL A 547 -42.20 -28.39 -10.53
C VAL A 547 -40.78 -27.94 -10.19
N PHE A 548 -40.59 -26.67 -9.84
CA PHE A 548 -39.29 -26.22 -9.33
C PHE A 548 -39.02 -26.86 -7.96
N VAL A 549 -37.94 -27.65 -7.86
CA VAL A 549 -37.56 -28.35 -6.63
C VAL A 549 -36.19 -27.89 -6.14
N SER A 550 -36.09 -27.60 -4.84
CA SER A 550 -34.82 -27.31 -4.16
C SER A 550 -34.59 -28.28 -3.00
N SER A 551 -33.38 -28.81 -2.86
CA SER A 551 -33.01 -29.67 -1.73
C SER A 551 -32.42 -28.86 -0.59
N THR A 552 -33.12 -28.83 0.55
CA THR A 552 -32.61 -28.21 1.79
C THR A 552 -31.30 -28.87 2.24
N SER A 553 -31.18 -30.19 2.13
CA SER A 553 -29.96 -30.92 2.49
C SER A 553 -28.75 -30.50 1.64
N LEU A 554 -28.93 -30.29 0.33
CA LEU A 554 -27.85 -29.81 -0.54
C LEU A 554 -27.47 -28.34 -0.25
N ASN A 555 -28.46 -27.50 0.05
CA ASN A 555 -28.21 -26.11 0.46
C ASN A 555 -27.42 -26.04 1.77
N GLU A 556 -27.78 -26.85 2.75
CA GLU A 556 -27.04 -26.96 4.01
C GLU A 556 -25.66 -27.58 3.81
N LEU A 557 -25.48 -28.56 2.92
CA LEU A 557 -24.16 -29.08 2.55
C LEU A 557 -23.26 -27.97 1.98
N TYR A 558 -23.79 -27.17 1.06
CA TYR A 558 -23.08 -26.03 0.51
C TYR A 558 -22.69 -25.02 1.61
N ASN A 559 -23.60 -24.73 2.54
CA ASN A 559 -23.35 -23.85 3.68
C ASN A 559 -22.25 -24.39 4.61
N VAL A 560 -22.27 -25.69 4.94
CA VAL A 560 -21.23 -26.35 5.75
C VAL A 560 -19.87 -26.23 5.07
N ILE A 561 -19.80 -26.52 3.77
CA ILE A 561 -18.55 -26.41 3.00
C ILE A 561 -18.04 -24.97 3.01
N ARG A 562 -18.90 -23.98 2.72
CA ARG A 562 -18.47 -22.58 2.59
C ARG A 562 -18.16 -21.92 3.93
N ALA A 563 -19.03 -22.08 4.92
CA ALA A 563 -18.94 -21.38 6.20
C ALA A 563 -18.09 -22.12 7.22
N GLU A 564 -18.22 -23.45 7.31
CA GLU A 564 -17.54 -24.24 8.34
C GLU A 564 -16.20 -24.81 7.85
N TYR A 565 -16.09 -25.20 6.57
CA TYR A 565 -14.83 -25.71 6.02
C TYR A 565 -13.92 -24.60 5.47
N VAL A 566 -14.35 -23.87 4.44
CA VAL A 566 -13.51 -22.88 3.74
C VAL A 566 -13.06 -21.74 4.68
N GLY A 567 -13.91 -21.32 5.62
CA GLY A 567 -13.57 -20.29 6.60
C GLY A 567 -12.49 -20.73 7.61
N PRO A 568 -12.85 -21.41 8.71
CA PRO A 568 -11.92 -21.69 9.79
C PRO A 568 -11.00 -22.90 9.55
N ILE A 569 -11.47 -23.95 8.87
CA ILE A 569 -10.75 -25.22 8.75
C ILE A 569 -9.65 -25.14 7.69
N SER A 570 -9.95 -24.61 6.50
CA SER A 570 -8.95 -24.47 5.43
C SER A 570 -7.76 -23.61 5.87
N GLY A 571 -8.01 -22.53 6.61
CA GLY A 571 -6.95 -21.71 7.22
C GLY A 571 -6.08 -22.47 8.22
N ASP A 572 -6.68 -23.21 9.16
CA ASP A 572 -5.93 -24.04 10.11
C ASP A 572 -5.14 -25.14 9.38
N LEU A 573 -5.75 -25.81 8.40
CA LEU A 573 -5.11 -26.86 7.59
C LEU A 573 -3.91 -26.32 6.82
N GLY A 574 -4.05 -25.17 6.16
CA GLY A 574 -2.96 -24.51 5.44
C GLY A 574 -1.79 -24.13 6.35
N ILE A 575 -2.07 -23.64 7.57
CA ILE A 575 -1.03 -23.37 8.57
C ILE A 575 -0.34 -24.68 8.99
N VAL A 576 -1.10 -25.73 9.28
CA VAL A 576 -0.56 -27.03 9.70
C VAL A 576 0.31 -27.65 8.62
N SER A 577 -0.16 -27.73 7.37
CA SER A 577 0.61 -28.26 6.23
C SER A 577 1.89 -27.44 5.99
N ARG A 578 1.79 -26.10 5.97
CA ARG A 578 2.95 -25.23 5.82
C ARG A 578 3.98 -25.49 6.92
N LYS A 579 3.56 -25.46 8.20
CA LYS A 579 4.43 -25.67 9.35
C LYS A 579 4.98 -27.10 9.40
N SER A 580 4.21 -28.11 9.03
CA SER A 580 4.70 -29.49 8.91
C SER A 580 5.92 -29.55 8.02
N GLY A 581 5.86 -28.96 6.82
CA GLY A 581 7.03 -29.04 5.97
C GLY A 581 8.16 -28.07 6.31
N ASP A 582 7.90 -26.97 7.03
CA ASP A 582 9.00 -26.17 7.62
C ASP A 582 9.75 -27.04 8.65
N LEU A 583 9.00 -27.77 9.47
CA LEU A 583 9.54 -28.70 10.48
C LEU A 583 10.25 -29.90 9.88
N ILE A 584 9.89 -30.38 8.68
CA ILE A 584 10.66 -31.43 7.97
C ILE A 584 12.12 -31.00 7.79
N ASP A 585 12.35 -29.72 7.54
CA ASP A 585 13.67 -29.19 7.27
C ASP A 585 14.41 -28.81 8.55
N GLU A 586 13.72 -28.17 9.49
CA GLU A 586 14.32 -27.56 10.68
C GLU A 586 14.45 -28.47 11.89
N ILE A 587 13.61 -29.51 12.01
CA ILE A 587 13.63 -30.37 13.21
C ILE A 587 14.90 -31.23 13.27
N PRO A 588 15.59 -31.30 14.43
CA PRO A 588 16.85 -32.06 14.54
C PRO A 588 16.64 -33.57 14.51
N PHE A 589 15.42 -34.06 14.74
CA PHE A 589 15.11 -35.48 14.85
C PHE A 589 14.68 -36.09 13.51
N LYS A 590 15.57 -36.88 12.89
CA LYS A 590 15.30 -37.56 11.61
C LYS A 590 14.00 -38.41 11.60
N PRO A 591 13.66 -39.18 12.65
CA PRO A 591 12.43 -39.99 12.64
C PRO A 591 11.15 -39.16 12.45
N LEU A 592 11.11 -37.95 13.01
CA LEU A 592 9.94 -37.07 12.96
C LEU A 592 9.66 -36.51 11.57
N LYS A 593 10.70 -36.37 10.73
CA LYS A 593 10.54 -35.86 9.35
C LYS A 593 9.55 -36.68 8.53
N LYS A 594 9.54 -38.02 8.73
CA LYS A 594 8.60 -38.92 8.05
C LYS A 594 7.16 -38.69 8.51
N GLU A 595 6.96 -38.45 9.80
CA GLU A 595 5.62 -38.20 10.37
C GLU A 595 5.09 -36.82 9.92
N PHE A 596 5.90 -35.77 9.93
CA PHE A 596 5.49 -34.48 9.35
C PHE A 596 5.16 -34.56 7.86
N LYS A 597 5.92 -35.34 7.09
CA LYS A 597 5.61 -35.58 5.67
C LYS A 597 4.28 -36.32 5.49
N ARG A 598 3.95 -37.27 6.36
CA ARG A 598 2.65 -37.96 6.37
C ARG A 598 1.51 -37.00 6.69
N ILE A 599 1.68 -36.12 7.68
CA ILE A 599 0.68 -35.10 8.03
C ILE A 599 0.44 -34.17 6.86
N ASP A 600 1.50 -33.57 6.31
CA ASP A 600 1.43 -32.68 5.16
C ASP A 600 0.72 -33.33 3.96
N SER A 601 1.13 -34.55 3.57
CA SER A 601 0.59 -35.22 2.40
C SER A 601 -0.89 -35.57 2.52
N ASN A 602 -1.33 -36.01 3.70
CA ASN A 602 -2.72 -36.38 3.93
C ASN A 602 -3.61 -35.15 4.07
N LEU A 603 -3.16 -34.11 4.77
CA LEU A 603 -3.89 -32.85 4.86
C LEU A 603 -4.00 -32.17 3.51
N PHE A 604 -2.94 -32.19 2.69
CA PHE A 604 -3.00 -31.70 1.31
C PHE A 604 -4.11 -32.41 0.52
N ARG A 605 -4.19 -33.75 0.57
CA ARG A 605 -5.26 -34.49 -0.13
C ARG A 605 -6.64 -34.18 0.42
N ILE A 606 -6.82 -34.06 1.74
CA ILE A 606 -8.08 -33.62 2.33
C ILE A 606 -8.46 -32.23 1.80
N ASN A 607 -7.53 -31.28 1.77
CA ASN A 607 -7.80 -29.96 1.21
C ASN A 607 -8.25 -30.04 -0.25
N GLN A 608 -7.61 -30.86 -1.08
CA GLN A 608 -7.99 -31.03 -2.50
C GLN A 608 -9.42 -31.56 -2.69
N ILE A 609 -9.90 -32.40 -1.77
CA ILE A 609 -11.26 -32.97 -1.78
C ILE A 609 -12.32 -31.94 -1.37
N TRP A 610 -12.00 -31.01 -0.48
CA TRP A 610 -12.98 -30.13 0.16
C TRP A 610 -12.88 -28.65 -0.26
N GLN A 611 -11.75 -28.22 -0.81
CA GLN A 611 -11.51 -26.85 -1.25
C GLN A 611 -12.35 -26.54 -2.49
N GLN A 612 -12.99 -25.37 -2.53
CA GLN A 612 -13.67 -24.92 -3.74
C GLN A 612 -12.64 -24.62 -4.84
N LYS A 613 -12.68 -25.40 -5.93
CA LYS A 613 -11.81 -25.19 -7.09
C LYS A 613 -12.57 -24.43 -8.18
N THR A 614 -11.89 -23.50 -8.84
CA THR A 614 -12.40 -22.88 -10.07
C THR A 614 -12.34 -23.89 -11.21
N LYS A 615 -13.40 -23.99 -12.03
CA LYS A 615 -13.37 -24.81 -13.23
C LYS A 615 -12.31 -24.24 -14.20
N HIS A 616 -11.28 -25.02 -14.49
CA HIS A 616 -10.23 -24.64 -15.44
C HIS A 616 -10.53 -25.24 -16.82
N TYR A 617 -10.80 -24.38 -17.81
CA TYR A 617 -10.95 -24.80 -19.21
C TYR A 617 -9.60 -24.84 -19.92
N PHE A 618 -8.55 -25.29 -19.23
CA PHE A 618 -7.18 -25.17 -19.69
C PHE A 618 -6.96 -25.84 -21.06
N LEU A 619 -7.43 -27.09 -21.23
CA LEU A 619 -7.31 -27.78 -22.51
C LEU A 619 -8.01 -27.05 -23.66
N ARG A 620 -9.16 -26.43 -23.39
CA ARG A 620 -9.88 -25.62 -24.38
C ARG A 620 -9.09 -24.35 -24.72
N TRP A 621 -8.48 -23.69 -23.73
CA TRP A 621 -7.63 -22.53 -23.97
C TRP A 621 -6.39 -22.90 -24.78
N VAL A 622 -5.72 -24.01 -24.44
CA VAL A 622 -4.57 -24.53 -25.22
C VAL A 622 -5.00 -24.86 -26.64
N LEU A 623 -6.13 -25.55 -26.81
CA LEU A 623 -6.65 -25.88 -28.14
C LEU A 623 -6.97 -24.62 -28.95
N ASN A 624 -7.64 -23.63 -28.35
CA ASN A 624 -7.91 -22.35 -29.00
C ASN A 624 -6.60 -21.67 -29.42
N SER A 625 -5.59 -21.64 -28.55
CA SER A 625 -4.28 -21.06 -28.86
C SER A 625 -3.59 -21.79 -30.00
N VAL A 626 -3.55 -23.13 -29.98
CA VAL A 626 -2.95 -23.95 -31.05
C VAL A 626 -3.65 -23.75 -32.39
N VAL A 627 -4.99 -23.70 -32.38
CA VAL A 627 -5.78 -23.45 -33.60
C VAL A 627 -5.50 -22.05 -34.14
N VAL A 628 -5.55 -21.02 -33.29
CA VAL A 628 -5.31 -19.64 -33.69
C VAL A 628 -3.88 -19.46 -34.19
N SER A 629 -2.87 -19.86 -33.40
CA SER A 629 -1.46 -19.68 -33.78
C SER A 629 -1.09 -20.51 -35.00
N GLY A 630 -1.58 -21.76 -35.10
CA GLY A 630 -1.33 -22.61 -36.25
C GLY A 630 -1.90 -22.05 -37.56
N LEU A 631 -3.14 -21.56 -37.53
CA LEU A 631 -3.76 -20.92 -38.70
C LEU A 631 -3.04 -19.63 -39.08
N VAL A 632 -2.72 -18.78 -38.09
CA VAL A 632 -1.97 -17.53 -38.32
C VAL A 632 -0.61 -17.84 -38.92
N ALA A 633 0.14 -18.80 -38.38
CA ALA A 633 1.48 -19.17 -38.86
C ALA A 633 1.44 -19.65 -40.32
N ILE A 634 0.50 -20.52 -40.67
CA ILE A 634 0.36 -21.05 -42.03
C ILE A 634 -0.02 -19.94 -43.01
N ILE A 635 -1.07 -19.17 -42.71
CA ILE A 635 -1.59 -18.13 -43.60
C ILE A 635 -0.56 -17.00 -43.75
N THR A 636 0.03 -16.53 -42.64
CA THR A 636 1.06 -15.49 -42.66
C THR A 636 2.27 -15.93 -43.47
N THR A 637 2.77 -17.15 -43.26
CA THR A 637 3.91 -17.66 -44.03
C THR A 637 3.58 -17.74 -45.51
N PHE A 638 2.39 -18.21 -45.87
CA PHE A 638 1.94 -18.30 -47.26
C PHE A 638 1.86 -16.91 -47.93
N VAL A 639 1.23 -15.94 -47.26
CA VAL A 639 1.11 -14.56 -47.75
C VAL A 639 2.47 -13.88 -47.85
N CYS A 640 3.34 -14.04 -46.85
CA CYS A 640 4.68 -13.49 -46.86
C CYS A 640 5.56 -14.13 -47.94
N ALA A 641 5.44 -15.44 -48.17
CA ALA A 641 6.17 -16.12 -49.24
C ALA A 641 5.77 -15.59 -50.62
N LEU A 642 4.48 -15.44 -50.88
CA LEU A 642 3.97 -14.83 -52.12
C LEU A 642 4.40 -13.37 -52.26
N GLY A 643 4.27 -12.57 -51.21
CA GLY A 643 4.61 -11.15 -51.22
C GLY A 643 6.10 -10.86 -51.34
N ALA A 644 6.95 -11.68 -50.71
CA ALA A 644 8.40 -11.52 -50.74
C ALA A 644 9.00 -11.76 -52.13
N TYR A 645 8.39 -12.61 -52.95
CA TYR A 645 8.92 -13.00 -54.26
C TYR A 645 9.05 -11.81 -55.24
N PRO A 646 7.99 -10.99 -55.48
CA PRO A 646 8.13 -9.75 -56.25
C PRO A 646 9.18 -8.78 -55.69
N PHE A 647 9.27 -8.61 -54.37
CA PHE A 647 10.29 -7.74 -53.75
C PHE A 647 11.72 -8.25 -53.93
N SER A 648 11.90 -9.56 -54.14
CA SER A 648 13.20 -10.20 -54.42
C SER A 648 13.54 -10.26 -55.91
N ARG A 649 12.57 -10.51 -56.80
CA ARG A 649 12.84 -10.76 -58.23
C ARG A 649 12.39 -9.68 -59.19
N MET A 650 11.23 -9.06 -58.95
CA MET A 650 10.63 -8.12 -59.90
C MET A 650 11.19 -6.71 -59.73
N ARG A 651 11.23 -5.92 -60.81
CA ARG A 651 11.64 -4.50 -60.76
C ARG A 651 10.39 -3.62 -60.86
N PHE A 652 10.08 -2.89 -59.80
CA PHE A 652 8.97 -1.94 -59.74
C PHE A 652 9.34 -0.73 -58.89
N TRP A 653 8.67 0.39 -59.11
CA TRP A 653 9.05 1.71 -58.58
C TRP A 653 9.19 1.76 -57.04
N GLY A 654 8.33 1.04 -56.31
CA GLY A 654 8.33 1.01 -54.84
C GLY A 654 9.15 -0.10 -54.17
N ARG A 655 9.96 -0.87 -54.91
CA ARG A 655 10.58 -2.11 -54.39
C ARG A 655 11.44 -1.92 -53.13
N ARG A 656 12.31 -0.92 -53.11
CA ARG A 656 13.25 -0.70 -51.98
C ARG A 656 12.58 -0.05 -50.78
N TYR A 657 11.80 1.00 -51.03
CA TYR A 657 11.15 1.76 -49.96
C TYR A 657 9.89 1.05 -49.44
N GLY A 658 9.17 0.29 -50.26
CA GLY A 658 7.94 -0.38 -49.86
C GLY A 658 8.14 -1.37 -48.71
N ILE A 659 9.15 -2.25 -48.80
CA ILE A 659 9.44 -3.20 -47.72
C ILE A 659 9.94 -2.49 -46.45
N MET A 660 10.68 -1.39 -46.60
CA MET A 660 11.19 -0.60 -45.47
C MET A 660 10.06 0.17 -44.77
N VAL A 661 9.11 0.72 -45.53
CA VAL A 661 7.91 1.39 -45.01
C VAL A 661 7.04 0.40 -44.22
N LEU A 662 6.82 -0.81 -44.75
CA LEU A 662 6.07 -1.85 -44.03
C LEU A 662 6.72 -2.20 -42.68
N LEU A 663 8.06 -2.32 -42.64
CA LEU A 663 8.80 -2.55 -41.40
C LEU A 663 8.64 -1.38 -40.42
N LEU A 664 8.79 -0.14 -40.90
CA LEU A 664 8.65 1.06 -40.07
C LEU A 664 7.25 1.18 -39.46
N ILE A 665 6.20 0.86 -40.22
CA ILE A 665 4.82 0.85 -39.71
C ILE A 665 4.66 -0.19 -38.59
N GLN A 666 5.23 -1.40 -38.74
CA GLN A 666 5.13 -2.45 -37.74
C GLN A 666 5.92 -2.17 -36.45
N MET A 667 6.95 -1.31 -36.51
CA MET A 667 7.73 -0.89 -35.34
C MET A 667 6.97 0.05 -34.39
N PHE A 668 5.80 0.58 -34.81
CA PHE A 668 4.96 1.38 -33.92
C PHE A 668 4.40 0.53 -32.78
N PRO A 669 4.44 1.01 -31.51
CA PRO A 669 3.91 0.30 -30.35
C PRO A 669 2.47 -0.20 -30.53
N ALA A 670 2.26 -1.51 -30.36
CA ALA A 670 0.99 -2.18 -30.62
C ALA A 670 -0.21 -1.61 -29.82
N ILE A 671 0.07 -1.11 -28.62
CA ILE A 671 -0.94 -0.53 -27.73
C ILE A 671 -1.61 0.71 -28.36
N MET A 672 -0.90 1.49 -29.19
CA MET A 672 -1.42 2.73 -29.76
C MET A 672 -2.55 2.52 -30.75
N TYR A 673 -2.54 1.41 -31.50
CA TYR A 673 -3.58 1.08 -32.47
C TYR A 673 -4.63 0.09 -31.95
N MET A 674 -4.57 -0.31 -30.67
CA MET A 674 -5.52 -1.27 -30.09
C MET A 674 -6.97 -0.75 -30.11
N VAL A 675 -7.17 0.55 -29.86
CA VAL A 675 -8.50 1.18 -29.94
C VAL A 675 -9.05 1.13 -31.37
N ALA A 676 -8.19 1.36 -32.37
CA ALA A 676 -8.58 1.27 -33.77
C ALA A 676 -8.94 -0.17 -34.18
N LEU A 677 -8.19 -1.18 -33.71
CA LEU A 677 -8.51 -2.59 -33.94
C LEU A 677 -9.85 -2.99 -33.31
N TYR A 678 -10.16 -2.52 -32.10
CA TYR A 678 -11.48 -2.75 -31.49
C TYR A 678 -12.60 -2.18 -32.36
N GLY A 679 -12.46 -0.93 -32.82
CA GLY A 679 -13.42 -0.30 -33.73
C GLY A 679 -13.59 -1.07 -35.05
N LEU A 680 -12.48 -1.55 -35.62
CA LEU A 680 -12.48 -2.36 -36.85
C LEU A 680 -13.21 -3.69 -36.67
N LEU A 681 -12.92 -4.46 -35.61
CA LEU A 681 -13.61 -5.73 -35.35
C LEU A 681 -15.08 -5.53 -35.00
N SER A 682 -15.42 -4.46 -34.27
CA SER A 682 -16.81 -4.10 -33.99
C SER A 682 -17.58 -3.80 -35.28
N PHE A 683 -16.97 -3.06 -36.21
CA PHE A 683 -17.55 -2.77 -37.52
C PHE A 683 -17.69 -4.03 -38.38
N LEU A 684 -16.61 -4.81 -38.52
CA LEU A 684 -16.61 -6.05 -39.31
C LEU A 684 -17.61 -7.07 -38.78
N GLY A 685 -17.74 -7.20 -37.46
CA GLY A 685 -18.68 -8.14 -36.82
C GLY A 685 -20.16 -7.91 -37.17
N LYS A 686 -20.53 -6.69 -37.61
CA LYS A 686 -21.89 -6.39 -38.08
C LYS A 686 -22.20 -7.05 -39.42
N TYR A 687 -21.19 -7.27 -40.25
CA TYR A 687 -21.35 -7.82 -41.61
C TYR A 687 -20.86 -9.26 -41.71
N ILE A 688 -19.77 -9.59 -41.00
CA ILE A 688 -19.14 -10.92 -40.97
C ILE A 688 -18.99 -11.31 -39.50
N PRO A 689 -20.01 -11.93 -38.88
CA PRO A 689 -20.03 -12.20 -37.44
C PRO A 689 -18.81 -12.97 -36.93
N TRP A 690 -18.26 -13.91 -37.71
CA TRP A 690 -17.09 -14.70 -37.30
C TRP A 690 -15.77 -13.90 -37.26
N LEU A 691 -15.72 -12.69 -37.83
CA LEU A 691 -14.58 -11.75 -37.73
C LEU A 691 -14.85 -10.64 -36.70
N GLY A 692 -15.96 -10.74 -35.96
CA GLY A 692 -16.34 -9.76 -34.96
C GLY A 692 -15.58 -9.86 -33.64
N LEU A 693 -15.98 -9.04 -32.69
CA LEU A 693 -15.52 -9.09 -31.30
C LEU A 693 -15.85 -10.45 -30.66
N ASP A 694 -15.01 -10.88 -29.71
CA ASP A 694 -15.16 -12.15 -28.96
C ASP A 694 -15.20 -13.43 -29.83
N THR A 695 -14.60 -13.38 -31.02
CA THR A 695 -14.49 -14.54 -31.92
C THR A 695 -13.02 -14.94 -32.16
N LEU A 696 -12.77 -16.24 -32.35
CA LEU A 696 -11.45 -16.73 -32.74
C LEU A 696 -11.05 -16.22 -34.14
N GLY A 697 -12.00 -16.05 -35.05
CA GLY A 697 -11.74 -15.54 -36.40
C GLY A 697 -11.30 -14.09 -36.41
N GLY A 698 -11.94 -13.23 -35.60
CA GLY A 698 -11.49 -11.86 -35.38
C GLY A 698 -10.06 -11.79 -34.84
N LEU A 699 -9.70 -12.65 -33.88
CA LEU A 699 -8.35 -12.73 -33.35
C LEU A 699 -7.32 -13.18 -34.39
N ILE A 700 -7.63 -14.23 -35.17
CA ILE A 700 -6.79 -14.69 -36.29
C ILE A 700 -6.56 -13.52 -37.25
N PHE A 701 -7.62 -12.83 -37.67
CA PHE A 701 -7.56 -11.72 -38.62
C PHE A 701 -6.64 -10.59 -38.17
N VAL A 702 -6.70 -10.19 -36.89
CA VAL A 702 -5.78 -9.17 -36.35
C VAL A 702 -4.33 -9.65 -36.40
N TYR A 703 -4.07 -10.91 -36.01
CA TYR A 703 -2.71 -11.44 -35.98
C TYR A 703 -2.07 -11.60 -37.37
N LEU A 704 -2.88 -11.78 -38.42
CA LEU A 704 -2.40 -11.77 -39.81
C LEU A 704 -1.79 -10.43 -40.25
N GLY A 705 -2.00 -9.34 -39.51
CA GLY A 705 -1.39 -8.03 -39.82
C GLY A 705 0.12 -7.97 -39.61
N ASN A 706 0.70 -8.92 -38.86
CA ASN A 706 2.12 -8.93 -38.49
C ASN A 706 3.05 -9.50 -39.58
N ILE A 707 2.92 -9.03 -40.82
CA ILE A 707 3.59 -9.62 -42.00
C ILE A 707 4.95 -8.99 -42.34
N ALA A 708 5.23 -7.74 -41.98
CA ALA A 708 6.35 -7.00 -42.58
C ALA A 708 7.72 -7.59 -42.25
N PHE A 709 7.96 -7.92 -40.97
CA PHE A 709 9.21 -8.56 -40.55
C PHE A 709 9.41 -9.95 -41.19
N ASN A 710 8.35 -10.76 -41.19
CA ASN A 710 8.38 -12.11 -41.77
C ASN A 710 8.63 -12.07 -43.29
N MET A 711 7.98 -11.15 -44.01
CA MET A 711 8.18 -10.93 -45.43
C MET A 711 9.62 -10.47 -45.74
N TYR A 712 10.19 -9.61 -44.90
CA TYR A 712 11.58 -9.16 -45.02
C TYR A 712 12.58 -10.31 -44.86
N LEU A 713 12.37 -11.21 -43.88
CA LEU A 713 13.21 -12.39 -43.69
C LEU A 713 13.16 -13.34 -44.89
N ILE A 714 11.96 -13.65 -45.39
CA ILE A 714 11.80 -14.52 -46.58
C ILE A 714 12.44 -13.88 -47.81
N LYS A 715 12.23 -12.58 -48.02
CA LYS A 715 12.86 -11.83 -49.12
C LYS A 715 14.38 -11.91 -49.04
N GLY A 716 14.96 -11.70 -47.85
CA GLY A 716 16.41 -11.79 -47.64
C GLY A 716 16.96 -13.17 -47.96
N PHE A 717 16.21 -14.24 -47.66
CA PHE A 717 16.60 -15.60 -48.05
C PHE A 717 16.45 -15.84 -49.55
N TYR A 718 15.35 -15.40 -50.17
CA TYR A 718 15.17 -15.50 -51.62
C TYR A 718 16.32 -14.83 -52.38
N ASP A 719 16.82 -13.68 -51.92
CA ASP A 719 17.98 -13.01 -52.53
C ASP A 719 19.28 -13.85 -52.53
N THR A 720 19.37 -14.89 -51.68
CA THR A 720 20.53 -15.80 -51.66
C THR A 720 20.41 -16.98 -52.65
N ILE A 721 19.21 -17.24 -53.17
CA ILE A 721 18.98 -18.28 -54.18
C ILE A 721 19.47 -17.75 -55.54
N PRO A 722 20.38 -18.43 -56.24
CA PRO A 722 20.92 -17.97 -57.53
C PRO A 722 19.84 -17.79 -58.60
N ASP A 723 19.83 -16.64 -59.27
CA ASP A 723 18.87 -16.31 -60.34
C ASP A 723 18.95 -17.28 -61.54
N SER A 724 20.13 -17.87 -61.77
CA SER A 724 20.35 -18.82 -62.88
C SER A 724 19.47 -20.07 -62.80
N LEU A 725 19.04 -20.49 -61.59
CA LEU A 725 18.12 -21.61 -61.42
C LEU A 725 16.71 -21.28 -61.94
N GLU A 726 16.30 -20.03 -61.78
CA GLU A 726 15.00 -19.55 -62.26
C GLU A 726 15.03 -19.27 -63.76
N GLU A 727 16.13 -18.71 -64.26
CA GLU A 727 16.36 -18.51 -65.70
C GLU A 727 16.36 -19.85 -66.44
N ALA A 728 17.04 -20.87 -65.93
CA ALA A 728 17.02 -22.21 -66.51
C ALA A 728 15.59 -22.78 -66.61
N ALA A 729 14.81 -22.69 -65.53
CA ALA A 729 13.41 -23.14 -65.55
C ALA A 729 12.54 -22.36 -66.53
N MET A 730 12.75 -21.04 -66.68
CA MET A 730 12.02 -20.23 -67.67
C MET A 730 12.43 -20.57 -69.11
N MET A 731 13.70 -20.92 -69.36
CA MET A 731 14.16 -21.43 -70.66
C MET A 731 13.50 -22.78 -71.01
N ASP A 732 13.21 -23.62 -70.01
CA ASP A 732 12.42 -24.85 -70.15
C ASP A 732 10.90 -24.60 -70.32
N GLY A 733 10.47 -23.33 -70.43
CA GLY A 733 9.08 -22.94 -70.67
C GLY A 733 8.23 -22.74 -69.41
N ALA A 734 8.82 -22.79 -68.21
CA ALA A 734 8.09 -22.50 -66.98
C ALA A 734 7.68 -21.02 -66.90
N THR A 735 6.42 -20.77 -66.55
CA THR A 735 5.95 -19.43 -66.17
C THR A 735 6.60 -18.99 -64.86
N ARG A 736 6.69 -17.68 -64.60
CA ARG A 736 7.24 -17.16 -63.34
C ARG A 736 6.58 -17.72 -62.09
N PHE A 737 5.27 -17.96 -62.13
CA PHE A 737 4.57 -18.59 -61.00
C PHE A 737 4.94 -20.08 -60.85
N GLN A 738 5.08 -20.81 -61.96
CA GLN A 738 5.59 -22.19 -61.93
C GLN A 738 7.02 -22.23 -61.39
N THR A 739 7.91 -21.34 -61.83
CA THR A 739 9.28 -21.21 -61.32
C THR A 739 9.29 -20.90 -59.82
N PHE A 740 8.47 -19.95 -59.36
CA PHE A 740 8.30 -19.64 -57.94
C PHE A 740 7.87 -20.88 -57.13
N TRP A 741 6.82 -21.57 -57.58
CA TRP A 741 6.23 -22.69 -56.83
C TRP A 741 7.09 -23.96 -56.88
N GLN A 742 7.72 -24.25 -58.02
CA GLN A 742 8.45 -25.51 -58.24
C GLN A 742 9.95 -25.42 -57.97
N ILE A 743 10.56 -24.22 -58.01
CA ILE A 743 12.00 -24.03 -57.78
C ILE A 743 12.24 -23.27 -56.48
N VAL A 744 11.69 -22.06 -56.36
CA VAL A 744 12.02 -21.14 -55.26
C VAL A 744 11.47 -21.61 -53.91
N ILE A 745 10.18 -22.00 -53.85
CA ILE A 745 9.55 -22.48 -52.61
C ILE A 745 10.25 -23.74 -52.04
N PRO A 746 10.55 -24.79 -52.84
CA PRO A 746 11.29 -25.96 -52.33
C PRO A 746 12.68 -25.64 -51.78
N LEU A 747 13.41 -24.73 -52.43
CA LEU A 747 14.73 -24.28 -51.97
C LEU A 747 14.63 -23.42 -50.70
N ALA A 748 13.51 -22.71 -50.53
CA ALA A 748 13.25 -21.85 -49.38
C ALA A 748 12.59 -22.55 -48.18
N LYS A 749 12.34 -23.87 -48.24
CA LYS A 749 11.78 -24.63 -47.10
C LYS A 749 12.42 -24.31 -45.74
N PRO A 750 13.76 -24.13 -45.61
CA PRO A 750 14.36 -23.78 -44.32
C PRO A 750 13.85 -22.45 -43.75
N ILE A 751 13.79 -21.38 -44.55
CA ILE A 751 13.30 -20.07 -44.06
C ILE A 751 11.80 -20.09 -43.81
N LEU A 752 11.03 -20.82 -44.62
CA LEU A 752 9.59 -20.97 -44.43
C LEU A 752 9.29 -21.67 -43.10
N ALA A 753 10.05 -22.71 -42.75
CA ALA A 753 9.94 -23.37 -41.45
C ALA A 753 10.30 -22.43 -40.29
N VAL A 754 11.35 -21.60 -40.44
CA VAL A 754 11.71 -20.59 -39.43
C VAL A 754 10.57 -19.59 -39.22
N VAL A 755 9.95 -19.09 -40.30
CA VAL A 755 8.84 -18.14 -40.19
C VAL A 755 7.61 -18.77 -39.54
N VAL A 756 7.30 -20.04 -39.85
CA VAL A 756 6.23 -20.79 -39.16
C VAL A 756 6.51 -20.95 -37.66
N ILE A 757 7.78 -21.06 -37.23
CA ILE A 757 8.14 -21.17 -35.81
C ILE A 757 8.11 -19.80 -35.10
N LEU A 758 8.49 -18.73 -35.81
CA LEU A 758 8.50 -17.37 -35.26
C LEU A 758 7.11 -16.73 -35.19
N THR A 759 6.16 -17.23 -35.98
CA THR A 759 4.77 -16.79 -36.03
C THR A 759 3.92 -17.65 -35.10
#